data_AF-A0A238C436-F1
#
_entry.id   AF-A0A238C436-F1
#
_cell.length_a   1.000
_cell.length_b   1.000
_cell.length_c   1.000
_cell.angle_alpha   90.00
_cell.angle_beta   90.00
_cell.angle_gamma   90.00
#
_symmetry.space_group_name_H-M   'P 1'
#
loop_
_entity.id
_entity.type
_entity.pdbx_description
1 polymer ?
#
loop_
_entity_poly.entity_id
_entity_poly.type
_entity_poly.pdbx_seq_one_letter_code
_entity_poly.pdbx_strand_id
1 'polypeptide(L)'
;MLQRYMVDIYAITGAVDDIGMVYRNLRPIWANNTVSHLVDPCIKILSKIPSSRPAVLNYVGMLTHEATHLYLSKKENPHIAADSANIERAVRKLTSEFRRLLIRTQSKGFAFDILVWACNLFVEICKYNYERPIAKNAGISPPSLLGLFDSCPAVSSVIKLTDKAIALFVSFPDTIVAHLLKIGMQDFKRYLNAVLSGEYFLYYAFLLYKEGLTNQAPIEVHENHKQKFLPICDVFTFLASQNNAELRNAMRELISNDREVLENPTATSEQLQNLSLPFLVKIVANSAEVLRFLVHNVYDLITTSFIISGSKYVSQLNKQCLLPLLPNMEYTYTAFMRQIAFYLNSDALAHIVELMLPIAFNDNIFEKLGNYDQPFQQSMKDSALQILTEIIGMVVSLVHNQVMHNVGESALLKRCASNFEVLEEAVQYSMAGGEKSKLFIPYVHAFCIASGPVRTTEVIARYIIEAKDDEQLICLIALLTSLIIFAPNTSEDAIINFFANRTTLMLEKKRESAKKFAQINSLSSAAFFKDDFYDIKWLYNLRTLNEWEKMADDEHAIKSIRFEMSKHYGELATEILRWALDVLSSLKRKEKTDESIKAVRDSTAQAVLSLCSSIGPPSVLEPKYPYKLSAQFASLIIFLLDYVGREMRFTK
;
A
#
# COMPACT_ATOMS: atom_id res chain seq x y z
N MET A 1 49.80 -42.35 -19.73
CA MET A 1 49.90 -41.47 -18.54
C MET A 1 48.51 -41.07 -18.02
N LEU A 2 47.59 -40.57 -18.85
CA LEU A 2 46.18 -40.29 -18.51
C LEU A 2 45.43 -41.49 -17.88
N GLN A 3 45.60 -42.68 -18.47
CA GLN A 3 44.97 -43.91 -17.96
C GLN A 3 45.38 -44.26 -16.51
N ARG A 4 46.61 -43.93 -16.11
CA ARG A 4 47.10 -44.17 -14.74
C ARG A 4 46.41 -43.25 -13.72
N TYR A 5 46.18 -41.98 -14.08
CA TYR A 5 45.43 -41.05 -13.23
C TYR A 5 43.95 -41.43 -13.08
N MET A 6 43.35 -41.98 -14.13
CA MET A 6 41.96 -42.47 -14.06
C MET A 6 41.84 -43.71 -13.18
N VAL A 7 42.80 -44.64 -13.25
CA VAL A 7 42.83 -45.82 -12.38
C VAL A 7 43.01 -45.43 -10.91
N ASP A 8 43.91 -44.49 -10.61
CA ASP A 8 44.15 -44.02 -9.23
C ASP A 8 42.91 -43.37 -8.61
N ILE A 9 42.09 -42.67 -9.42
CA ILE A 9 40.82 -42.10 -8.95
C ILE A 9 39.71 -43.14 -8.87
N TYR A 10 39.62 -44.04 -9.84
CA TYR A 10 38.63 -45.11 -9.81
C TYR A 10 38.80 -46.01 -8.59
N ALA A 11 40.04 -46.22 -8.14
CA ALA A 11 40.35 -46.97 -6.92
C ALA A 11 39.74 -46.36 -5.64
N ILE A 12 39.51 -45.04 -5.61
CA ILE A 12 38.91 -44.36 -4.45
C ILE A 12 37.42 -44.03 -4.65
N THR A 13 36.98 -43.73 -5.88
CA THR A 13 35.58 -43.39 -6.18
C THR A 13 34.71 -44.61 -6.45
N GLY A 14 35.28 -45.72 -6.94
CA GLY A 14 34.56 -46.94 -7.27
C GLY A 14 34.18 -47.82 -6.07
N ALA A 15 34.43 -47.33 -4.84
CA ALA A 15 34.07 -48.06 -3.62
C ALA A 15 32.56 -48.06 -3.33
N VAL A 16 31.79 -47.20 -4.01
CA VAL A 16 30.36 -47.00 -3.74
C VAL A 16 29.59 -46.70 -5.03
N ASP A 17 28.54 -47.48 -5.29
CA ASP A 17 27.64 -47.31 -6.44
C ASP A 17 26.43 -46.39 -6.13
N ASP A 18 25.97 -46.35 -4.87
CA ASP A 18 24.87 -45.47 -4.42
C ASP A 18 25.18 -44.77 -3.09
N ILE A 19 24.67 -43.55 -2.88
CA ILE A 19 24.92 -42.79 -1.64
C ILE A 19 24.30 -43.42 -0.39
N GLY A 20 23.23 -44.21 -0.56
CA GLY A 20 22.58 -44.96 0.51
C GLY A 20 23.51 -46.01 1.14
N MET A 21 24.52 -46.52 0.43
CA MET A 21 25.52 -47.43 1.01
C MET A 21 26.28 -46.79 2.18
N VAL A 22 26.51 -45.47 2.14
CA VAL A 22 27.17 -44.72 3.23
C VAL A 22 26.33 -44.75 4.51
N TYR A 23 25.00 -44.75 4.38
CA TYR A 23 24.06 -44.74 5.51
C TYR A 23 23.60 -46.13 5.95
N ARG A 24 23.72 -47.15 5.08
CA ARG A 24 23.36 -48.54 5.37
C ARG A 24 24.52 -49.35 5.98
N ASN A 25 25.77 -49.03 5.62
CA ASN A 25 26.94 -49.76 6.10
C ASN A 25 27.40 -49.26 7.47
N LEU A 26 27.48 -50.17 8.44
CA LEU A 26 28.02 -49.89 9.78
C LEU A 26 29.54 -49.72 9.78
N ARG A 27 30.23 -50.12 8.70
CA ARG A 27 31.69 -49.95 8.57
C ARG A 27 31.99 -48.70 7.74
N PRO A 28 32.88 -47.82 8.22
CA PRO A 28 33.37 -46.71 7.43
C PRO A 28 34.02 -47.20 6.13
N ILE A 29 33.74 -46.50 5.03
CA ILE A 29 34.22 -46.81 3.68
C ILE A 29 35.56 -46.11 3.46
N TRP A 30 35.62 -44.79 3.71
CA TRP A 30 36.82 -43.98 3.50
C TRP A 30 37.51 -43.56 4.81
N ALA A 31 36.88 -43.70 5.97
CA ALA A 31 37.42 -43.13 7.22
C ALA A 31 38.77 -43.71 7.66
N ASN A 32 39.00 -44.99 7.34
CA ASN A 32 40.21 -45.70 7.68
C ASN A 32 41.38 -45.41 6.73
N ASN A 33 41.13 -44.72 5.61
CA ASN A 33 42.16 -44.37 4.66
C ASN A 33 42.93 -43.13 5.13
N THR A 34 44.21 -43.06 4.76
CA THR A 34 45.04 -41.89 5.05
C THR A 34 44.59 -40.70 4.22
N VAL A 35 44.79 -39.49 4.75
CA VAL A 35 44.41 -38.24 4.05
C VAL A 35 45.09 -38.14 2.67
N SER A 36 46.35 -38.57 2.54
CA SER A 36 47.06 -38.55 1.24
C SER A 36 46.42 -39.49 0.23
N HIS A 37 45.99 -40.68 0.65
CA HIS A 37 45.29 -41.62 -0.21
C HIS A 37 43.97 -41.05 -0.77
N LEU A 38 43.23 -40.31 0.06
CA LEU A 38 41.95 -39.70 -0.33
C LEU A 38 42.11 -38.43 -1.18
N VAL A 39 43.23 -37.71 -1.05
CA VAL A 39 43.38 -36.35 -1.61
C VAL A 39 44.29 -36.31 -2.83
N ASP A 40 45.41 -37.02 -2.82
CA ASP A 40 46.45 -36.90 -3.85
C ASP A 40 45.98 -37.27 -5.26
N PRO A 41 45.18 -38.35 -5.47
CA PRO A 41 44.64 -38.67 -6.79
C PRO A 41 43.76 -37.54 -7.33
N CYS A 42 42.89 -36.97 -6.48
CA CYS A 42 41.99 -35.87 -6.83
C CYS A 42 42.76 -34.59 -7.20
N ILE A 43 43.77 -34.20 -6.44
CA ILE A 43 44.58 -33.00 -6.75
C ILE A 43 45.32 -33.20 -8.08
N LYS A 44 45.91 -34.38 -8.31
CA LYS A 44 46.62 -34.69 -9.55
C LYS A 44 45.69 -34.59 -10.76
N ILE A 45 44.48 -35.17 -10.72
CA ILE A 45 43.57 -35.08 -11.86
C ILE A 45 43.07 -33.65 -12.07
N LEU A 46 42.73 -32.92 -10.99
CA LEU A 46 42.23 -31.54 -11.09
C LEU A 46 43.25 -30.61 -11.76
N SER A 47 44.54 -30.87 -11.54
CA SER A 47 45.63 -30.12 -12.15
C SER A 47 45.84 -30.42 -13.64
N LYS A 48 45.43 -31.60 -14.12
CA LYS A 48 45.71 -32.09 -15.48
C LYS A 48 44.48 -32.11 -16.39
N ILE A 49 43.28 -32.29 -15.84
CA ILE A 49 42.04 -32.53 -16.59
C ILE A 49 40.93 -31.65 -16.00
N PRO A 50 40.68 -30.44 -16.54
CA PRO A 50 39.62 -29.56 -16.05
C PRO A 50 38.21 -30.19 -16.08
N SER A 51 37.93 -31.08 -17.04
CA SER A 51 36.64 -31.78 -17.15
C SER A 51 36.39 -32.79 -16.02
N SER A 52 37.38 -33.11 -15.20
CA SER A 52 37.20 -34.00 -14.04
C SER A 52 36.57 -33.30 -12.83
N ARG A 53 36.40 -31.97 -12.86
CA ARG A 53 35.88 -31.17 -11.73
C ARG A 53 34.53 -31.69 -11.20
N PRO A 54 33.52 -32.00 -12.03
CA PRO A 54 32.24 -32.52 -11.52
C PRO A 54 32.39 -33.86 -10.82
N ALA A 55 33.22 -34.76 -11.34
CA ALA A 55 33.46 -36.08 -10.74
C ALA A 55 34.16 -35.95 -9.37
N VAL A 56 35.13 -35.03 -9.26
CA VAL A 56 35.82 -34.79 -7.99
C VAL A 56 34.91 -34.06 -6.99
N LEU A 57 34.03 -33.14 -7.43
CA LEU A 57 33.00 -32.55 -6.56
C LEU A 57 32.03 -33.61 -6.05
N ASN A 58 31.57 -34.52 -6.91
CA ASN A 58 30.73 -35.63 -6.51
C ASN A 58 31.40 -36.48 -5.42
N TYR A 59 32.68 -36.83 -5.62
CA TYR A 59 33.47 -37.55 -4.61
C TYR A 59 33.60 -36.78 -3.28
N VAL A 60 33.83 -35.47 -3.33
CA VAL A 60 33.81 -34.61 -2.12
C VAL A 60 32.44 -34.68 -1.43
N GLY A 61 31.35 -34.74 -2.19
CA GLY A 61 30.00 -34.97 -1.67
C GLY A 61 29.89 -36.29 -0.91
N MET A 62 30.38 -37.39 -1.50
CA MET A 62 30.37 -38.71 -0.84
C MET A 62 31.17 -38.73 0.45
N LEU A 63 32.37 -38.14 0.45
CA LEU A 63 33.18 -37.97 1.66
C LEU A 63 32.45 -37.13 2.72
N THR A 64 31.73 -36.08 2.30
CA THR A 64 30.96 -35.23 3.21
C THR A 64 29.79 -36.00 3.84
N HIS A 65 29.10 -36.84 3.07
CA HIS A 65 28.05 -37.72 3.59
C HIS A 65 28.58 -38.68 4.65
N GLU A 66 29.70 -39.35 4.40
CA GLU A 66 30.27 -40.29 5.37
C GLU A 66 30.75 -39.55 6.63
N ALA A 67 31.47 -38.44 6.47
CA ALA A 67 31.90 -37.63 7.62
C ALA A 67 30.72 -37.13 8.46
N THR A 68 29.65 -36.67 7.81
CA THR A 68 28.44 -36.20 8.50
C THR A 68 27.74 -37.35 9.24
N HIS A 69 27.63 -38.51 8.59
CA HIS A 69 27.02 -39.68 9.19
C HIS A 69 27.77 -40.11 10.46
N LEU A 70 29.09 -40.28 10.38
CA LEU A 70 29.95 -40.68 11.51
C LEU A 70 29.96 -39.63 12.63
N TYR A 71 30.03 -38.33 12.27
CA TYR A 71 30.03 -37.23 13.23
C TYR A 71 28.73 -37.19 14.04
N LEU A 72 27.58 -37.27 13.37
CA LEU A 72 26.28 -37.30 14.04
C LEU A 72 26.07 -38.59 14.84
N SER A 73 26.48 -39.74 14.31
CA SER A 73 26.45 -41.02 15.05
C SER A 73 27.22 -40.93 16.37
N LYS A 74 28.41 -40.32 16.35
CA LYS A 74 29.24 -40.13 17.55
C LYS A 74 28.62 -39.14 18.55
N LYS A 75 27.92 -38.10 18.08
CA LYS A 75 27.16 -37.19 18.96
C LYS A 75 25.92 -37.86 19.57
N GLU A 76 25.28 -38.77 18.85
CA GLU A 76 24.14 -39.54 19.35
C GLU A 76 24.57 -40.60 20.37
N ASN A 77 25.69 -41.27 20.11
CA ASN A 77 26.24 -42.28 21.00
C ASN A 77 27.77 -42.14 21.10
N PRO A 78 28.30 -41.61 22.23
CA PRO A 78 29.72 -41.42 22.44
C PRO A 78 30.56 -42.72 22.39
N HIS A 79 29.94 -43.89 22.53
CA HIS A 79 30.62 -45.19 22.47
C HIS A 79 30.91 -45.68 21.05
N ILE A 80 30.41 -44.99 20.01
CA ILE A 80 30.75 -45.31 18.62
C ILE A 80 32.19 -44.88 18.34
N ALA A 81 33.10 -45.86 18.24
CA ALA A 81 34.52 -45.70 17.97
C ALA A 81 34.83 -45.39 16.48
N ALA A 82 34.08 -44.47 15.88
CA ALA A 82 34.35 -44.00 14.52
C ALA A 82 35.18 -42.72 14.55
N ASP A 83 36.38 -42.76 13.97
CA ASP A 83 37.22 -41.58 13.76
C ASP A 83 36.95 -40.98 12.38
N SER A 84 36.28 -39.81 12.34
CA SER A 84 36.01 -39.06 11.11
C SER A 84 37.15 -38.11 10.71
N ALA A 85 38.22 -37.99 11.50
CA ALA A 85 39.23 -36.94 11.34
C ALA A 85 39.95 -36.98 9.98
N ASN A 86 40.21 -38.18 9.44
CA ASN A 86 40.87 -38.32 8.14
C ASN A 86 39.97 -37.82 7.00
N ILE A 87 38.68 -38.18 6.99
CA ILE A 87 37.74 -37.71 5.96
C ILE A 87 37.49 -36.21 6.11
N GLU A 88 37.29 -35.71 7.33
CA GLU A 88 37.09 -34.28 7.57
C GLU A 88 38.28 -33.45 7.06
N ARG A 89 39.52 -33.93 7.29
CA ARG A 89 40.73 -33.31 6.75
C ARG A 89 40.79 -33.42 5.22
N ALA A 90 40.37 -34.53 4.63
CA ALA A 90 40.33 -34.72 3.19
C ALA A 90 39.32 -33.76 2.52
N VAL A 91 38.09 -33.69 3.02
CA VAL A 91 37.04 -32.75 2.56
C VAL A 91 37.54 -31.31 2.66
N ARG A 92 38.14 -30.93 3.80
CA ARG A 92 38.71 -29.58 3.98
C ARG A 92 39.81 -29.26 2.96
N LYS A 93 40.72 -30.20 2.68
CA LYS A 93 41.78 -30.00 1.68
C LYS A 93 41.21 -29.87 0.27
N LEU A 94 40.29 -30.75 -0.13
CA LEU A 94 39.70 -30.73 -1.47
C LEU A 94 38.84 -29.49 -1.70
N THR A 95 37.98 -29.12 -0.75
CA THR A 95 37.19 -27.88 -0.81
C THR A 95 38.08 -26.63 -0.84
N SER A 96 39.23 -26.64 -0.15
CA SER A 96 40.23 -25.58 -0.23
C SER A 96 40.87 -25.46 -1.62
N GLU A 97 41.19 -26.58 -2.28
CA GLU A 97 41.69 -26.55 -3.66
C GLU A 97 40.62 -26.05 -4.65
N PHE A 98 39.35 -26.44 -4.47
CA PHE A 98 38.24 -25.86 -5.24
C PHE A 98 38.09 -24.35 -5.01
N ARG A 99 38.21 -23.89 -3.76
CA ARG A 99 38.24 -22.45 -3.44
C ARG A 99 39.40 -21.74 -4.12
N ARG A 100 40.60 -22.34 -4.12
CA ARG A 100 41.78 -21.78 -4.81
C ARG A 100 41.55 -21.72 -6.32
N LEU A 101 40.93 -22.75 -6.91
CA LEU A 101 40.56 -22.77 -8.33
C LEU A 101 39.52 -21.71 -8.66
N LEU A 102 38.48 -21.52 -7.83
CA LEU A 102 37.51 -20.44 -7.96
C LEU A 102 38.17 -19.06 -7.91
N ILE A 103 39.08 -18.83 -6.95
CA ILE A 103 39.81 -17.56 -6.83
C ILE A 103 40.69 -17.31 -8.07
N ARG A 104 41.38 -18.35 -8.56
CA ARG A 104 42.28 -18.23 -9.71
C ARG A 104 41.53 -18.03 -11.02
N THR A 105 40.39 -18.70 -11.20
CA THR A 105 39.65 -18.67 -12.47
C THR A 105 38.65 -17.52 -12.53
N GLN A 106 38.09 -17.10 -11.38
CA GLN A 106 36.97 -16.16 -11.29
C GLN A 106 35.81 -16.47 -12.25
N SER A 107 35.63 -17.74 -12.62
CA SER A 107 34.62 -18.15 -13.60
C SER A 107 33.25 -18.24 -12.94
N LYS A 108 32.30 -17.41 -13.41
CA LYS A 108 30.89 -17.44 -12.97
C LYS A 108 30.22 -18.77 -13.31
N GLY A 109 30.51 -19.37 -14.46
CA GLY A 109 29.98 -20.69 -14.83
C GLY A 109 30.44 -21.78 -13.85
N PHE A 110 31.72 -21.77 -13.49
CA PHE A 110 32.24 -22.73 -12.51
C PHE A 110 31.70 -22.50 -11.09
N ALA A 111 31.50 -21.23 -10.69
CA ALA A 111 30.84 -20.91 -9.44
C ALA A 111 29.38 -21.42 -9.43
N PHE A 112 28.67 -21.33 -10.56
CA PHE A 112 27.30 -21.82 -10.71
C PHE A 112 27.25 -23.35 -10.57
N ASP A 113 28.17 -24.07 -11.22
CA ASP A 113 28.28 -25.53 -11.10
C ASP A 113 28.48 -25.96 -9.63
N ILE A 114 29.30 -25.21 -8.88
CA ILE A 114 29.53 -25.45 -7.46
C ILE A 114 28.29 -25.15 -6.62
N LEU A 115 27.52 -24.10 -6.96
CA LEU A 115 26.26 -23.80 -6.28
C LEU A 115 25.23 -24.91 -6.50
N VAL A 116 25.01 -25.33 -7.75
CA VAL A 116 24.07 -26.42 -8.08
C VAL A 116 24.46 -27.69 -7.34
N TRP A 117 25.75 -28.05 -7.38
CA TRP A 117 26.27 -29.19 -6.63
C TRP A 117 26.05 -29.06 -5.12
N ALA A 118 26.36 -27.91 -4.52
CA ALA A 118 26.21 -27.69 -3.09
C ALA A 118 24.74 -27.74 -2.65
N CYS A 119 23.82 -27.15 -3.41
CA CYS A 119 22.38 -27.22 -3.14
C CYS A 119 21.88 -28.67 -3.15
N ASN A 120 22.27 -29.46 -4.15
CA ASN A 120 21.91 -30.88 -4.22
C ASN A 120 22.49 -31.65 -3.02
N LEU A 121 23.77 -31.45 -2.70
CA LEU A 121 24.43 -32.08 -1.57
C LEU A 121 23.76 -31.73 -0.23
N PHE A 122 23.40 -30.46 0.01
CA PHE A 122 22.75 -30.06 1.25
C PHE A 122 21.34 -30.63 1.37
N VAL A 123 20.58 -30.69 0.28
CA VAL A 123 19.27 -31.36 0.26
C VAL A 123 19.42 -32.84 0.58
N GLU A 124 20.40 -33.53 0.00
CA GLU A 124 20.67 -34.95 0.28
C GLU A 124 21.11 -35.16 1.73
N ILE A 125 22.07 -34.37 2.23
CA ILE A 125 22.52 -34.44 3.63
C ILE A 125 21.34 -34.25 4.58
N CYS A 126 20.50 -33.25 4.31
CA CYS A 126 19.30 -33.03 5.11
C CYS A 126 18.36 -34.24 5.04
N LYS A 127 18.00 -34.70 3.84
CA LYS A 127 17.10 -35.84 3.62
C LYS A 127 17.54 -37.11 4.36
N TYR A 128 18.83 -37.43 4.35
CA TYR A 128 19.36 -38.64 5.02
C TYR A 128 19.53 -38.49 6.53
N ASN A 129 19.50 -37.27 7.08
CA ASN A 129 19.76 -37.03 8.50
C ASN A 129 18.61 -36.35 9.26
N TYR A 130 17.56 -35.87 8.59
CA TYR A 130 16.47 -35.13 9.24
C TYR A 130 15.65 -35.98 10.23
N GLU A 131 15.54 -37.30 10.00
CA GLU A 131 14.81 -38.21 10.90
C GLU A 131 15.61 -38.66 12.12
N ARG A 132 16.90 -38.36 12.15
CA ARG A 132 17.81 -38.81 13.21
C ARG A 132 17.39 -38.21 14.57
N PRO A 133 17.51 -38.94 15.69
CA PRO A 133 17.18 -38.43 17.02
C PRO A 133 17.81 -37.07 17.33
N ILE A 134 19.08 -36.86 16.96
CA ILE A 134 19.75 -35.58 17.19
C ILE A 134 19.17 -34.41 16.40
N ALA A 135 18.69 -34.66 15.18
CA ALA A 135 18.04 -33.64 14.35
C ALA A 135 16.65 -33.28 14.88
N LYS A 136 15.88 -34.29 15.32
CA LYS A 136 14.59 -34.07 15.98
C LYS A 136 14.73 -33.26 17.28
N ASN A 137 15.79 -33.53 18.06
CA ASN A 137 16.07 -32.81 19.31
C ASN A 137 16.57 -31.37 19.10
N ALA A 138 17.28 -31.08 18.01
CA ALA A 138 17.73 -29.73 17.67
C ALA A 138 16.57 -28.81 17.22
N GLY A 139 15.46 -29.40 16.79
CA GLY A 139 14.32 -28.72 16.20
C GLY A 139 14.35 -28.78 14.67
N ILE A 140 13.19 -28.99 14.06
CA ILE A 140 13.02 -29.15 12.61
C ILE A 140 13.03 -27.83 11.82
N SER A 141 13.29 -26.71 12.50
CA SER A 141 13.37 -25.40 11.83
C SER A 141 14.65 -25.31 10.98
N PRO A 142 14.63 -24.60 9.83
CA PRO A 142 15.83 -24.44 9.00
C PRO A 142 17.04 -23.86 9.74
N PRO A 143 16.91 -22.84 10.62
CA PRO A 143 18.06 -22.33 11.40
C PRO A 143 18.63 -23.35 12.38
N SER A 144 17.78 -24.13 13.05
CA SER A 144 18.20 -25.20 13.97
C SER A 144 18.99 -26.29 13.24
N LEU A 145 18.47 -26.75 12.11
CA LEU A 145 19.12 -27.77 11.29
C LEU A 145 20.43 -27.26 10.70
N LEU A 146 20.48 -26.01 10.24
CA LEU A 146 21.70 -25.38 9.74
C LEU A 146 22.78 -25.33 10.83
N GLY A 147 22.43 -24.91 12.05
CA GLY A 147 23.35 -24.90 13.18
C GLY A 147 23.87 -26.30 13.54
N LEU A 148 23.02 -27.32 13.48
CA LEU A 148 23.42 -28.71 13.69
C LEU A 148 24.40 -29.18 12.61
N PHE A 149 24.09 -28.95 11.33
CA PHE A 149 24.93 -29.42 10.22
C PHE A 149 26.24 -28.64 10.13
N ASP A 150 26.25 -27.32 10.33
CA ASP A 150 27.49 -26.52 10.35
C ASP A 150 28.42 -26.92 11.52
N SER A 151 27.88 -27.51 12.59
CA SER A 151 28.72 -28.09 13.66
C SER A 151 29.61 -29.24 13.17
N CYS A 152 29.31 -29.87 12.02
CA CYS A 152 30.16 -30.88 11.39
C CYS A 152 31.28 -30.20 10.58
N PRO A 153 32.58 -30.48 10.86
CA PRO A 153 33.69 -29.83 10.17
C PRO A 153 33.73 -30.04 8.65
N ALA A 154 33.23 -31.17 8.16
CA ALA A 154 33.14 -31.45 6.73
C ALA A 154 32.08 -30.55 6.06
N VAL A 155 30.86 -30.50 6.62
CA VAL A 155 29.79 -29.64 6.12
C VAL A 155 30.18 -28.16 6.18
N SER A 156 30.78 -27.70 7.29
CA SER A 156 31.27 -26.33 7.42
C SER A 156 32.31 -25.99 6.34
N SER A 157 33.15 -26.95 5.93
CA SER A 157 34.11 -26.74 4.85
C SER A 157 33.42 -26.59 3.48
N VAL A 158 32.32 -27.31 3.25
CA VAL A 158 31.49 -27.17 2.05
C VAL A 158 30.73 -25.84 2.07
N ILE A 159 30.12 -25.44 3.20
CA ILE A 159 29.46 -24.13 3.36
C ILE A 159 30.45 -23.01 2.99
N LYS A 160 31.68 -23.07 3.50
CA LYS A 160 32.73 -22.09 3.15
C LYS A 160 33.09 -22.08 1.66
N LEU A 161 33.00 -23.20 0.96
CA LEU A 161 33.19 -23.24 -0.49
C LEU A 161 31.99 -22.59 -1.20
N THR A 162 30.77 -22.91 -0.76
CA THR A 162 29.52 -22.31 -1.24
C THR A 162 29.51 -20.81 -1.03
N ASP A 163 29.84 -20.31 0.16
CA ASP A 163 29.97 -18.87 0.45
C ASP A 163 30.92 -18.18 -0.51
N LYS A 164 32.01 -18.85 -0.88
CA LYS A 164 32.98 -18.28 -1.84
C LYS A 164 32.44 -18.28 -3.27
N ALA A 165 31.65 -19.28 -3.65
CA ALA A 165 30.93 -19.29 -4.92
C ALA A 165 29.86 -18.17 -4.94
N ILE A 166 29.05 -18.05 -3.88
CA ILE A 166 28.08 -16.96 -3.68
C ILE A 166 28.76 -15.59 -3.74
N ALA A 167 29.94 -15.42 -3.15
CA ALA A 167 30.70 -14.17 -3.19
C ALA A 167 31.06 -13.72 -4.62
N LEU A 168 31.26 -14.66 -5.56
CA LEU A 168 31.46 -14.34 -6.98
C LEU A 168 30.15 -13.95 -7.69
N PHE A 169 29.01 -14.22 -7.05
CA PHE A 169 27.67 -13.79 -7.41
C PHE A 169 27.14 -12.63 -6.55
N VAL A 170 27.98 -11.98 -5.72
CA VAL A 170 27.58 -10.73 -5.05
C VAL A 170 27.45 -9.57 -6.04
N SER A 171 27.97 -9.74 -7.27
CA SER A 171 27.25 -9.26 -8.46
C SER A 171 26.28 -10.37 -8.88
N PHE A 172 25.02 -10.30 -8.45
CA PHE A 172 24.02 -11.28 -8.87
C PHE A 172 24.09 -11.37 -10.41
N PRO A 173 24.07 -12.56 -11.04
CA PRO A 173 23.93 -12.60 -12.48
C PRO A 173 22.62 -11.89 -12.81
N ASP A 174 22.66 -10.96 -13.77
CA ASP A 174 21.55 -10.08 -14.16
C ASP A 174 20.23 -10.83 -14.50
N THR A 175 20.26 -12.17 -14.51
CA THR A 175 19.17 -13.07 -14.89
C THR A 175 18.67 -13.98 -13.77
N ILE A 176 19.30 -14.10 -12.59
CA ILE A 176 18.84 -15.05 -11.55
C ILE A 176 17.46 -14.65 -11.02
N VAL A 177 17.23 -13.37 -10.73
CA VAL A 177 15.93 -12.91 -10.23
C VAL A 177 14.83 -13.18 -11.26
N ALA A 178 15.07 -12.84 -12.53
CA ALA A 178 14.16 -13.13 -13.63
C ALA A 178 13.93 -14.64 -13.81
N HIS A 179 14.97 -15.46 -13.63
CA HIS A 179 14.88 -16.91 -13.71
C HIS A 179 14.05 -17.51 -12.57
N LEU A 180 14.25 -17.04 -11.34
CA LEU A 180 13.45 -17.44 -10.17
C LEU A 180 11.98 -17.05 -10.33
N LEU A 181 11.69 -15.85 -10.84
CA LEU A 181 10.33 -15.42 -11.17
C LEU A 181 9.71 -16.35 -12.21
N LYS A 182 10.44 -16.68 -13.28
CA LYS A 182 9.98 -17.60 -14.33
C LYS A 182 9.70 -19.01 -13.80
N ILE A 183 10.60 -19.58 -12.99
CA ILE A 183 10.40 -20.89 -12.36
C ILE A 183 9.18 -20.86 -11.44
N GLY A 184 9.10 -19.86 -10.57
CA GLY A 184 7.99 -19.67 -9.64
C GLY A 184 6.65 -19.58 -10.34
N MET A 185 6.56 -18.78 -11.42
CA MET A 185 5.37 -18.67 -12.26
C MET A 185 5.00 -20.00 -12.94
N GLN A 186 5.96 -20.75 -13.46
CA GLN A 186 5.70 -22.06 -14.08
C GLN A 186 5.18 -23.09 -13.08
N ASP A 187 5.76 -23.14 -11.89
CA ASP A 187 5.31 -24.03 -10.83
C ASP A 187 3.95 -23.59 -10.27
N PHE A 188 3.70 -22.28 -10.18
CA PHE A 188 2.38 -21.76 -9.82
C PHE A 188 1.32 -22.11 -10.88
N LYS A 189 1.66 -22.05 -12.18
CA LYS A 189 0.77 -22.50 -13.27
C LYS A 189 0.42 -23.98 -13.13
N ARG A 190 1.41 -24.83 -12.87
CA ARG A 190 1.18 -26.27 -12.65
C ARG A 190 0.28 -26.52 -11.46
N TYR A 191 0.49 -25.77 -10.38
CA TYR A 191 -0.34 -25.84 -9.18
C TYR A 191 -1.79 -25.42 -9.44
N LEU A 192 -2.01 -24.27 -10.10
CA LEU A 192 -3.35 -23.83 -10.50
C LEU A 192 -4.05 -24.87 -11.38
N ASN A 193 -3.33 -25.41 -12.37
CA ASN A 193 -3.86 -26.46 -13.23
C ASN A 193 -4.20 -27.71 -12.43
N ALA A 194 -3.37 -28.15 -11.49
CA ALA A 194 -3.66 -29.33 -10.66
C ALA A 194 -4.90 -29.14 -9.77
N VAL A 195 -5.15 -27.91 -9.31
CA VAL A 195 -6.38 -27.57 -8.55
C VAL A 195 -7.61 -27.49 -9.46
N LEU A 196 -7.45 -27.02 -10.71
CA LEU A 196 -8.54 -26.85 -11.69
C LEU A 196 -8.88 -28.13 -12.48
N SER A 197 -7.89 -28.96 -12.81
CA SER A 197 -7.99 -30.16 -13.65
C SER A 197 -8.53 -31.35 -12.86
N GLY A 198 -9.63 -31.15 -12.13
CA GLY A 198 -10.27 -32.16 -11.29
C GLY A 198 -10.81 -33.39 -12.03
N GLU A 199 -9.97 -34.17 -12.72
CA GLU A 199 -10.17 -35.63 -12.91
C GLU A 199 -10.26 -36.35 -11.55
N TYR A 200 -9.86 -35.67 -10.47
CA TYR A 200 -10.02 -36.10 -9.09
C TYR A 200 -11.37 -35.74 -8.46
N PHE A 201 -12.15 -34.81 -9.01
CA PHE A 201 -13.41 -34.39 -8.36
C PHE A 201 -14.50 -35.48 -8.47
N LEU A 202 -14.64 -36.13 -9.63
CA LEU A 202 -15.61 -37.21 -9.83
C LEU A 202 -15.16 -38.55 -9.24
N TYR A 203 -13.86 -38.88 -9.31
CA TYR A 203 -13.33 -40.12 -8.73
C TYR A 203 -13.34 -40.10 -7.19
N TYR A 204 -13.00 -38.97 -6.56
CA TYR A 204 -13.11 -38.86 -5.10
C TYR A 204 -14.54 -38.63 -4.61
N ALA A 205 -15.43 -37.98 -5.37
CA ALA A 205 -16.86 -37.97 -5.03
C ALA A 205 -17.47 -39.39 -5.04
N PHE A 206 -17.03 -40.25 -5.96
CA PHE A 206 -17.43 -41.66 -6.01
C PHE A 206 -16.85 -42.50 -4.86
N LEU A 207 -15.60 -42.25 -4.44
CA LEU A 207 -14.99 -42.88 -3.26
C LEU A 207 -15.55 -42.34 -1.92
N LEU A 208 -15.92 -41.05 -1.85
CA LEU A 208 -16.56 -40.41 -0.70
C LEU A 208 -17.95 -41.02 -0.40
N TYR A 209 -18.66 -41.45 -1.44
CA TYR A 209 -19.94 -42.14 -1.27
C TYR A 209 -19.77 -43.60 -0.78
N LYS A 210 -18.56 -44.17 -0.89
CA LYS A 210 -18.32 -45.60 -0.64
C LYS A 210 -17.46 -45.91 0.60
N GLU A 211 -16.55 -45.03 1.02
CA GLU A 211 -15.54 -45.36 2.05
C GLU A 211 -15.33 -44.35 3.19
N GLY A 212 -16.09 -43.25 3.29
CA GLY A 212 -16.09 -42.41 4.51
C GLY A 212 -14.73 -41.83 4.93
N LEU A 213 -13.82 -41.60 3.98
CA LEU A 213 -12.51 -40.97 4.22
C LEU A 213 -12.59 -39.45 4.10
N THR A 214 -11.96 -38.74 5.03
CA THR A 214 -11.92 -37.27 5.10
C THR A 214 -11.00 -36.67 4.01
N ASN A 215 -11.38 -35.49 3.49
CA ASN A 215 -10.77 -34.74 2.38
C ASN A 215 -9.23 -34.52 2.44
N GLN A 216 -8.40 -35.50 2.08
CA GLN A 216 -6.93 -35.34 2.11
C GLN A 216 -6.33 -34.75 0.81
N ALA A 217 -6.92 -35.01 -0.37
CA ALA A 217 -6.29 -34.66 -1.66
C ALA A 217 -6.13 -33.14 -1.96
N PRO A 218 -7.08 -32.23 -1.65
CA PRO A 218 -6.88 -30.80 -1.87
C PRO A 218 -5.83 -30.20 -0.93
N ILE A 219 -5.85 -30.62 0.34
CA ILE A 219 -4.94 -30.13 1.39
C ILE A 219 -3.50 -30.52 1.07
N GLU A 220 -3.27 -31.76 0.62
CA GLU A 220 -1.94 -32.25 0.26
C GLU A 220 -1.32 -31.49 -0.92
N VAL A 221 -2.11 -31.16 -1.95
CA VAL A 221 -1.65 -30.34 -3.09
C VAL A 221 -1.29 -28.92 -2.65
N HIS A 222 -2.11 -28.31 -1.78
CA HIS A 222 -1.84 -27.00 -1.19
C HIS A 222 -0.55 -26.99 -0.35
N GLU A 223 -0.37 -27.96 0.55
CA GLU A 223 0.81 -28.05 1.41
C GLU A 223 2.09 -28.39 0.63
N ASN A 224 2.01 -29.27 -0.38
CA ASN A 224 3.14 -29.58 -1.25
C ASN A 224 3.60 -28.37 -2.07
N HIS A 225 2.67 -27.58 -2.62
CA HIS A 225 3.04 -26.34 -3.31
C HIS A 225 3.63 -25.32 -2.34
N LYS A 226 3.02 -25.14 -1.16
CA LYS A 226 3.47 -24.23 -0.12
C LYS A 226 4.91 -24.51 0.32
N GLN A 227 5.29 -25.78 0.51
CA GLN A 227 6.66 -26.17 0.84
C GLN A 227 7.70 -25.75 -0.22
N LYS A 228 7.32 -25.74 -1.51
CA LYS A 228 8.20 -25.29 -2.61
C LYS A 228 8.19 -23.77 -2.79
N PHE A 229 7.04 -23.15 -2.53
CA PHE A 229 6.83 -21.71 -2.72
C PHE A 229 7.53 -20.88 -1.62
N LEU A 230 7.46 -21.30 -0.36
CA LEU A 230 8.01 -20.53 0.77
C LEU A 230 9.49 -20.19 0.60
N PRO A 231 10.40 -21.12 0.22
CA PRO A 231 11.80 -20.77 -0.02
C PRO A 231 12.01 -19.71 -1.12
N ILE A 232 11.20 -19.75 -2.19
CA ILE A 232 11.26 -18.73 -3.26
C ILE A 232 10.79 -17.37 -2.72
N CYS A 233 9.70 -17.37 -1.95
CA CYS A 233 9.16 -16.18 -1.30
C CYS A 233 10.16 -15.58 -0.29
N ASP A 234 10.90 -16.42 0.45
CA ASP A 234 11.94 -15.99 1.39
C ASP A 234 13.11 -15.31 0.68
N VAL A 235 13.52 -15.82 -0.48
CA VAL A 235 14.55 -15.17 -1.32
C VAL A 235 14.09 -13.79 -1.79
N PHE A 236 12.85 -13.66 -2.29
CA PHE A 236 12.32 -12.34 -2.68
C PHE A 236 12.16 -11.40 -1.49
N THR A 237 11.76 -11.92 -0.33
CA THR A 237 11.67 -11.16 0.92
C THR A 237 13.04 -10.63 1.35
N PHE A 238 14.08 -11.47 1.28
CA PHE A 238 15.45 -11.05 1.54
C PHE A 238 15.91 -9.98 0.56
N LEU A 239 15.73 -10.18 -0.74
CA LEU A 239 16.12 -9.20 -1.76
C LEU A 239 15.36 -7.87 -1.63
N ALA A 240 14.07 -7.93 -1.29
CA ALA A 240 13.24 -6.75 -1.00
C ALA A 240 13.78 -5.98 0.21
N SER A 241 14.15 -6.67 1.30
CA SER A 241 14.74 -6.05 2.50
C SER A 241 16.07 -5.33 2.20
N GLN A 242 16.80 -5.76 1.17
CA GLN A 242 18.05 -5.15 0.73
C GLN A 242 17.87 -4.07 -0.35
N ASN A 243 16.61 -3.73 -0.69
CA ASN A 243 16.26 -2.81 -1.77
C ASN A 243 16.98 -3.13 -3.10
N ASN A 244 17.02 -4.42 -3.47
CA ASN A 244 17.81 -4.92 -4.58
C ASN A 244 17.36 -4.33 -5.93
N ALA A 245 18.32 -3.84 -6.74
CA ALA A 245 18.04 -3.19 -8.01
C ALA A 245 17.53 -4.13 -9.12
N GLU A 246 18.01 -5.38 -9.17
CA GLU A 246 17.54 -6.38 -10.13
C GLU A 246 16.11 -6.81 -9.83
N LEU A 247 15.79 -7.03 -8.55
CA LEU A 247 14.41 -7.26 -8.12
C LEU A 247 13.50 -6.10 -8.52
N ARG A 248 13.94 -4.86 -8.31
CA ARG A 248 13.18 -3.68 -8.75
C ARG A 248 12.94 -3.70 -10.25
N ASN A 249 13.98 -3.90 -11.05
CA ASN A 249 13.86 -3.89 -12.52
C ASN A 249 12.96 -5.03 -13.01
N ALA A 250 13.14 -6.24 -12.51
CA ALA A 250 12.34 -7.40 -12.89
C ALA A 250 10.86 -7.24 -12.49
N MET A 251 10.57 -6.71 -11.29
CA MET A 251 9.21 -6.43 -10.85
C MET A 251 8.55 -5.32 -11.67
N ARG A 252 9.29 -4.25 -12.00
CA ARG A 252 8.79 -3.17 -12.88
C ARG A 252 8.50 -3.68 -14.29
N GLU A 253 9.39 -4.48 -14.86
CA GLU A 253 9.19 -5.09 -16.18
C GLU A 253 7.94 -5.98 -16.19
N LEU A 254 7.80 -6.85 -15.18
CA LEU A 254 6.66 -7.75 -15.05
C LEU A 254 5.34 -6.96 -14.92
N ILE A 255 5.28 -5.94 -14.06
CA ILE A 255 4.08 -5.10 -13.89
C ILE A 255 3.78 -4.27 -15.15
N SER A 256 4.81 -3.78 -15.85
CA SER A 256 4.62 -3.05 -17.11
C SER A 256 4.03 -3.94 -18.19
N ASN A 257 4.56 -5.16 -18.35
CA ASN A 257 4.04 -6.14 -19.30
C ASN A 257 2.59 -6.53 -18.97
N ASP A 258 2.27 -6.75 -17.70
CA ASP A 258 0.91 -7.08 -17.27
C ASP A 258 -0.05 -5.92 -17.52
N ARG A 259 0.40 -4.69 -17.31
CA ARG A 259 -0.39 -3.50 -17.58
C ARG A 259 -0.68 -3.34 -19.07
N GLU A 260 0.32 -3.49 -19.92
CA GLU A 260 0.13 -3.44 -21.37
C GLU A 260 -0.88 -4.47 -21.87
N VAL A 261 -0.88 -5.68 -21.28
CA VAL A 261 -1.84 -6.74 -21.63
C VAL A 261 -3.24 -6.43 -21.08
N LEU A 262 -3.36 -6.05 -19.81
CA LEU A 262 -4.64 -5.87 -19.13
C LEU A 262 -5.38 -4.58 -19.51
N GLU A 263 -4.66 -3.56 -19.96
CA GLU A 263 -5.24 -2.31 -20.46
C GLU A 263 -5.48 -2.35 -21.98
N ASN A 264 -5.01 -3.39 -22.70
CA ASN A 264 -5.22 -3.51 -24.13
C ASN A 264 -6.56 -4.22 -24.46
N PRO A 265 -7.53 -3.52 -25.10
CA PRO A 265 -8.83 -4.10 -25.47
C PRO A 265 -8.75 -5.20 -26.54
N THR A 266 -7.60 -5.37 -27.19
CA THR A 266 -7.35 -6.38 -28.24
C THR A 266 -6.46 -7.54 -27.80
N ALA A 267 -6.15 -7.63 -26.50
CA ALA A 267 -5.31 -8.70 -25.97
C ALA A 267 -5.89 -10.09 -26.30
N THR A 268 -5.02 -11.01 -26.74
CA THR A 268 -5.45 -12.37 -27.06
C THR A 268 -5.72 -13.19 -25.80
N SER A 269 -6.56 -14.22 -25.90
CA SER A 269 -6.84 -15.14 -24.78
C SER A 269 -5.57 -15.79 -24.22
N GLU A 270 -4.55 -16.03 -25.06
CA GLU A 270 -3.24 -16.53 -24.62
C GLU A 270 -2.44 -15.51 -23.81
N GLN A 271 -2.50 -14.22 -24.17
CA GLN A 271 -1.85 -13.15 -23.41
C GLN A 271 -2.50 -12.98 -22.02
N LEU A 272 -3.82 -13.16 -21.94
CA LEU A 272 -4.57 -13.14 -20.68
C LEU A 272 -4.33 -14.38 -19.79
N GLN A 273 -3.62 -15.40 -20.27
CA GLN A 273 -3.18 -16.54 -19.45
C GLN A 273 -1.83 -16.31 -18.75
N ASN A 274 -1.28 -15.10 -18.81
CA ASN A 274 -0.06 -14.77 -18.09
C ASN A 274 -0.32 -14.67 -16.57
N LEU A 275 0.22 -15.62 -15.80
CA LEU A 275 -0.01 -15.77 -14.35
C LEU A 275 0.95 -14.93 -13.49
N SER A 276 1.64 -13.97 -14.10
CA SER A 276 2.55 -13.00 -13.47
C SER A 276 1.87 -12.20 -12.36
N LEU A 277 0.79 -11.47 -12.65
CA LEU A 277 0.05 -10.68 -11.64
C LEU A 277 -0.50 -11.56 -10.49
N PRO A 278 -1.19 -12.69 -10.75
CA PRO A 278 -1.59 -13.63 -9.71
C PRO A 278 -0.43 -14.15 -8.85
N PHE A 279 0.72 -14.45 -9.47
CA PHE A 279 1.91 -14.89 -8.76
C PHE A 279 2.49 -13.77 -7.89
N LEU A 280 2.50 -12.52 -8.36
CA LEU A 280 2.85 -11.37 -7.53
C LEU A 280 1.91 -11.20 -6.33
N VAL A 281 0.60 -11.31 -6.55
CA VAL A 281 -0.38 -11.28 -5.46
C VAL A 281 -0.09 -12.38 -4.45
N LYS A 282 0.28 -13.58 -4.90
CA LYS A 282 0.68 -14.69 -4.01
C LYS A 282 1.93 -14.35 -3.19
N ILE A 283 2.96 -13.77 -3.80
CA ILE A 283 4.20 -13.34 -3.09
C ILE A 283 3.89 -12.27 -2.06
N VAL A 284 3.20 -11.20 -2.47
CA VAL A 284 2.78 -10.10 -1.60
C VAL A 284 1.91 -10.62 -0.45
N ALA A 285 1.03 -11.59 -0.74
CA ALA A 285 0.16 -12.15 0.28
C ALA A 285 0.91 -12.93 1.37
N ASN A 286 2.14 -13.37 1.09
CA ASN A 286 2.98 -14.11 2.05
C ASN A 286 4.15 -13.27 2.59
N SER A 287 4.36 -12.03 2.12
CA SER A 287 5.47 -11.18 2.56
C SER A 287 5.11 -9.69 2.55
N ALA A 288 4.98 -9.11 3.74
CA ALA A 288 4.78 -7.68 3.93
C ALA A 288 6.00 -6.85 3.47
N GLU A 289 7.21 -7.41 3.53
CA GLU A 289 8.41 -6.71 3.03
C GLU A 289 8.40 -6.56 1.52
N VAL A 290 7.95 -7.58 0.78
CA VAL A 290 7.79 -7.47 -0.67
C VAL A 290 6.73 -6.42 -1.01
N LEU A 291 5.63 -6.35 -0.25
CA LEU A 291 4.63 -5.30 -0.40
C LEU A 291 5.23 -3.90 -0.24
N ARG A 292 5.94 -3.66 0.87
CA ARG A 292 6.60 -2.37 1.14
C ARG A 292 7.59 -2.00 0.04
N PHE A 293 8.39 -2.97 -0.41
CA PHE A 293 9.35 -2.79 -1.49
C PHE A 293 8.67 -2.39 -2.82
N LEU A 294 7.59 -3.08 -3.20
CA LEU A 294 6.85 -2.77 -4.43
C LEU A 294 6.20 -1.40 -4.36
N VAL A 295 5.59 -1.05 -3.22
CA VAL A 295 4.98 0.26 -3.04
C VAL A 295 6.03 1.37 -3.06
N HIS A 296 7.24 1.15 -2.57
CA HIS A 296 8.29 2.17 -2.65
C HIS A 296 8.87 2.33 -4.07
N ASN A 297 8.97 1.25 -4.85
CA ASN A 297 9.75 1.23 -6.08
C ASN A 297 8.93 1.15 -7.38
N VAL A 298 7.64 0.82 -7.30
CA VAL A 298 6.81 0.47 -8.48
C VAL A 298 5.42 1.13 -8.46
N TYR A 299 5.09 1.92 -7.44
CA TYR A 299 3.75 2.51 -7.30
C TYR A 299 3.36 3.44 -8.45
N ASP A 300 4.34 4.05 -9.13
CA ASP A 300 4.16 4.94 -10.28
C ASP A 300 3.57 4.22 -11.51
N LEU A 301 3.75 2.90 -11.59
CA LEU A 301 3.19 2.09 -12.68
C LEU A 301 1.73 1.69 -12.45
N ILE A 302 1.25 1.76 -11.21
CA ILE A 302 -0.09 1.31 -10.81
C ILE A 302 -1.11 2.42 -11.07
N THR A 303 -2.09 2.13 -11.92
CA THR A 303 -3.20 3.03 -12.24
C THR A 303 -4.52 2.45 -11.73
N THR A 304 -5.54 3.29 -11.62
CA THR A 304 -6.90 2.83 -11.29
C THR A 304 -7.42 1.83 -12.32
N SER A 305 -7.13 2.04 -13.60
CA SER A 305 -7.48 1.12 -14.70
C SER A 305 -6.83 -0.25 -14.52
N PHE A 306 -5.53 -0.28 -14.24
CA PHE A 306 -4.79 -1.50 -13.95
C PHE A 306 -5.38 -2.27 -12.75
N ILE A 307 -5.78 -1.57 -11.69
CA ILE A 307 -6.43 -2.19 -10.53
C ILE A 307 -7.77 -2.83 -10.91
N ILE A 308 -8.62 -2.14 -11.68
CA ILE A 308 -9.93 -2.67 -12.08
C ILE A 308 -9.77 -3.92 -12.97
N SER A 309 -8.94 -3.84 -14.02
CA SER A 309 -8.70 -4.97 -14.92
C SER A 309 -7.98 -6.12 -14.23
N GLY A 310 -6.99 -5.83 -13.39
CA GLY A 310 -6.27 -6.81 -12.58
C GLY A 310 -7.19 -7.52 -11.58
N SER A 311 -8.07 -6.80 -10.89
CA SER A 311 -9.05 -7.39 -9.98
C SER A 311 -10.03 -8.31 -10.69
N LYS A 312 -10.48 -7.97 -11.90
CA LYS A 312 -11.32 -8.87 -12.71
C LYS A 312 -10.57 -10.13 -13.11
N TYR A 313 -9.29 -10.01 -13.45
CA TYR A 313 -8.48 -11.17 -13.79
C TYR A 313 -8.27 -12.09 -12.57
N VAL A 314 -7.89 -11.51 -11.43
CA VAL A 314 -7.64 -12.25 -10.18
C VAL A 314 -8.92 -12.86 -9.60
N SER A 315 -10.08 -12.22 -9.77
CA SER A 315 -11.36 -12.75 -9.27
C SER A 315 -11.82 -14.03 -9.97
N GLN A 316 -11.30 -14.31 -11.17
CA GLN A 316 -11.55 -15.56 -11.90
C GLN A 316 -10.75 -16.75 -11.34
N LEU A 317 -9.74 -16.50 -10.50
CA LEU A 317 -8.88 -17.52 -9.93
C LEU A 317 -9.40 -17.99 -8.56
N ASN A 318 -9.11 -19.25 -8.22
CA ASN A 318 -9.43 -19.76 -6.90
C ASN A 318 -8.63 -19.02 -5.81
N LYS A 319 -9.32 -18.28 -4.94
CA LYS A 319 -8.74 -17.52 -3.82
C LYS A 319 -7.84 -18.35 -2.90
N GLN A 320 -8.10 -19.66 -2.74
CA GLN A 320 -7.26 -20.60 -1.97
C GLN A 320 -5.84 -20.71 -2.52
N CYS A 321 -5.67 -20.47 -3.81
CA CYS A 321 -4.38 -20.50 -4.44
C CYS A 321 -3.56 -19.24 -4.15
N LEU A 322 -4.23 -18.12 -3.83
CA LEU A 322 -3.63 -16.79 -3.75
C LEU A 322 -3.44 -16.33 -2.31
N LEU A 323 -4.49 -16.37 -1.50
CA LEU A 323 -4.48 -15.82 -0.14
C LEU A 323 -4.09 -16.87 0.90
N PRO A 324 -3.24 -16.53 1.89
CA PRO A 324 -3.04 -17.39 3.05
C PRO A 324 -4.33 -17.51 3.88
N LEU A 325 -4.54 -18.66 4.51
CA LEU A 325 -5.59 -18.83 5.52
C LEU A 325 -5.14 -18.15 6.81
N LEU A 326 -5.80 -17.04 7.15
CA LEU A 326 -5.51 -16.29 8.36
C LEU A 326 -6.60 -16.58 9.41
N PRO A 327 -6.23 -16.93 10.65
CA PRO A 327 -7.20 -17.20 11.70
C PRO A 327 -7.97 -15.92 12.05
N ASN A 328 -9.26 -16.07 12.36
CA ASN A 328 -10.16 -15.00 12.81
C ASN A 328 -10.41 -13.87 11.80
N MET A 329 -10.20 -14.11 10.51
CA MET A 329 -10.56 -13.15 9.46
C MET A 329 -11.47 -13.78 8.40
N GLU A 330 -12.35 -12.96 7.84
CA GLU A 330 -13.12 -13.35 6.67
C GLU A 330 -12.18 -13.69 5.51
N TYR A 331 -12.44 -14.82 4.85
CA TYR A 331 -11.61 -15.30 3.76
C TYR A 331 -11.97 -14.63 2.42
N THR A 332 -11.69 -13.33 2.34
CA THR A 332 -11.98 -12.44 1.19
C THR A 332 -10.76 -11.59 0.83
N TYR A 333 -10.66 -11.15 -0.43
CA TYR A 333 -9.61 -10.22 -0.86
C TYR A 333 -9.69 -8.89 -0.10
N THR A 334 -10.90 -8.37 0.12
CA THR A 334 -11.11 -7.10 0.82
C THR A 334 -10.61 -7.15 2.27
N ALA A 335 -10.93 -8.22 3.01
CA ALA A 335 -10.43 -8.40 4.37
C ALA A 335 -8.89 -8.49 4.41
N PHE A 336 -8.30 -9.22 3.46
CA PHE A 336 -6.85 -9.30 3.32
C PHE A 336 -6.23 -7.91 3.03
N MET A 337 -6.79 -7.16 2.07
CA MET A 337 -6.30 -5.83 1.69
C MET A 337 -6.39 -4.82 2.85
N ARG A 338 -7.46 -4.88 3.65
CA ARG A 338 -7.59 -4.06 4.88
C ARG A 338 -6.48 -4.35 5.88
N GLN A 339 -6.15 -5.63 6.08
CA GLN A 339 -5.08 -5.99 7.01
C GLN A 339 -3.69 -5.56 6.51
N ILE A 340 -3.40 -5.70 5.22
CA ILE A 340 -2.08 -5.33 4.73
C ILE A 340 -1.85 -3.81 4.75
N ALA A 341 -2.92 -3.01 4.73
CA ALA A 341 -2.82 -1.55 4.86
C ALA A 341 -2.09 -1.13 6.14
N PHE A 342 -2.19 -1.89 7.23
CA PHE A 342 -1.47 -1.64 8.48
C PHE A 342 0.06 -1.77 8.36
N TYR A 343 0.57 -2.49 7.36
CA TYR A 343 2.01 -2.64 7.15
C TYR A 343 2.61 -1.53 6.28
N LEU A 344 1.78 -0.65 5.70
CA LEU A 344 2.20 0.39 4.77
C LEU A 344 2.57 1.68 5.49
N ASN A 345 3.50 2.44 4.91
CA ASN A 345 3.86 3.76 5.42
C ASN A 345 2.83 4.83 4.99
N SER A 346 2.96 6.05 5.50
CA SER A 346 1.99 7.10 5.23
C SER A 346 1.89 7.49 3.74
N ASP A 347 3.01 7.57 3.03
CA ASP A 347 3.05 7.90 1.59
C ASP A 347 2.34 6.84 0.74
N ALA A 348 2.55 5.56 1.06
CA ALA A 348 1.86 4.44 0.43
C ALA A 348 0.33 4.53 0.59
N LEU A 349 -0.12 4.81 1.81
CA LEU A 349 -1.54 4.96 2.11
C LEU A 349 -2.16 6.14 1.34
N ALA A 350 -1.41 7.25 1.22
CA ALA A 350 -1.85 8.40 0.44
C ALA A 350 -2.05 8.04 -1.05
N HIS A 351 -1.12 7.30 -1.64
CA HIS A 351 -1.24 6.84 -3.03
C HIS A 351 -2.40 5.87 -3.23
N ILE A 352 -2.62 4.93 -2.30
CA ILE A 352 -3.77 4.01 -2.37
C ILE A 352 -5.09 4.77 -2.33
N VAL A 353 -5.21 5.79 -1.48
CA VAL A 353 -6.42 6.64 -1.45
C VAL A 353 -6.67 7.30 -2.80
N GLU A 354 -5.64 7.85 -3.45
CA GLU A 354 -5.77 8.43 -4.80
C GLU A 354 -6.30 7.43 -5.83
N LEU A 355 -5.80 6.19 -5.78
CA LEU A 355 -6.18 5.15 -6.74
C LEU A 355 -7.58 4.60 -6.50
N MET A 356 -8.02 4.53 -5.24
CA MET A 356 -9.29 3.93 -4.83
C MET A 356 -10.47 4.91 -4.85
N LEU A 357 -10.23 6.21 -4.67
CA LEU A 357 -11.29 7.24 -4.70
C LEU A 357 -12.11 7.19 -6.01
N PRO A 358 -11.51 7.13 -7.20
CA PRO A 358 -12.27 7.02 -8.44
C PRO A 358 -13.05 5.71 -8.53
N ILE A 359 -12.53 4.59 -8.00
CA ILE A 359 -13.23 3.31 -7.99
C ILE A 359 -14.50 3.40 -7.13
N ALA A 360 -14.39 4.00 -5.94
CA ALA A 360 -15.49 4.11 -5.00
C ALA A 360 -16.61 5.08 -5.48
N PHE A 361 -16.24 6.16 -6.17
CA PHE A 361 -17.14 7.31 -6.35
C PHE A 361 -17.35 7.81 -7.77
N ASN A 362 -16.60 7.33 -8.77
CA ASN A 362 -16.82 7.71 -10.16
C ASN A 362 -17.66 6.64 -10.87
N ASP A 363 -18.96 6.91 -11.03
CA ASP A 363 -19.88 5.94 -11.65
C ASP A 363 -19.51 5.61 -13.10
N ASN A 364 -18.86 6.53 -13.81
CA ASN A 364 -18.48 6.37 -15.21
C ASN A 364 -17.14 5.64 -15.39
N ILE A 365 -16.45 5.23 -14.31
CA ILE A 365 -15.12 4.64 -14.43
C ILE A 365 -15.14 3.27 -15.09
N PHE A 366 -16.16 2.46 -14.79
CA PHE A 366 -16.31 1.13 -15.38
C PHE A 366 -16.77 1.20 -16.83
N GLU A 367 -17.65 2.16 -17.18
CA GLU A 367 -18.12 2.38 -18.55
C GLU A 367 -16.96 2.67 -19.53
N LYS A 368 -15.96 3.44 -19.08
CA LYS A 368 -14.78 3.77 -19.88
C LYS A 368 -13.83 2.59 -20.11
N LEU A 369 -13.89 1.57 -19.27
CA LEU A 369 -12.96 0.44 -19.27
C LEU A 369 -13.57 -0.84 -19.87
N GLY A 370 -14.87 -0.85 -20.17
CA GLY A 370 -15.57 -1.93 -20.86
C GLY A 370 -16.88 -2.37 -20.19
N ASN A 371 -17.55 -3.37 -20.77
CA ASN A 371 -18.78 -3.94 -20.20
C ASN A 371 -18.45 -4.90 -19.04
N TYR A 372 -18.22 -4.36 -17.85
CA TYR A 372 -18.15 -5.13 -16.60
C TYR A 372 -19.56 -5.46 -16.11
N ASP A 373 -19.74 -6.62 -15.49
CA ASP A 373 -21.02 -7.02 -14.90
C ASP A 373 -21.35 -6.18 -13.65
N GLN A 374 -22.62 -5.84 -13.49
CA GLN A 374 -23.12 -5.03 -12.37
C GLN A 374 -22.70 -5.57 -10.97
N PRO A 375 -22.75 -6.90 -10.71
CA PRO A 375 -22.29 -7.44 -9.43
C PRO A 375 -20.80 -7.18 -9.14
N PHE A 376 -19.93 -7.35 -10.14
CA PHE A 376 -18.51 -7.04 -10.00
C PHE A 376 -18.27 -5.55 -9.74
N GLN A 377 -18.95 -4.66 -10.47
CA GLN A 377 -18.83 -3.21 -10.26
C GLN A 377 -19.21 -2.81 -8.84
N GLN A 378 -20.34 -3.33 -8.34
CA GLN A 378 -20.79 -3.04 -6.98
C GLN A 378 -19.80 -3.61 -5.94
N SER A 379 -19.33 -4.84 -6.13
CA SER A 379 -18.34 -5.46 -5.24
C SER A 379 -17.02 -4.67 -5.19
N MET A 380 -16.58 -4.12 -6.33
CA MET A 380 -15.39 -3.27 -6.40
C MET A 380 -15.61 -1.93 -5.67
N LYS A 381 -16.76 -1.28 -5.86
CA LYS A 381 -17.11 -0.03 -5.15
C LYS A 381 -17.14 -0.24 -3.64
N ASP A 382 -17.84 -1.28 -3.18
CA ASP A 382 -17.96 -1.61 -1.76
C ASP A 382 -16.60 -1.94 -1.14
N SER A 383 -15.76 -2.69 -1.86
CA SER A 383 -14.42 -3.06 -1.40
C SER A 383 -13.49 -1.84 -1.32
N ALA A 384 -13.54 -0.96 -2.32
CA ALA A 384 -12.77 0.29 -2.31
C ALA A 384 -13.20 1.19 -1.14
N LEU A 385 -14.51 1.32 -0.90
CA LEU A 385 -15.03 2.08 0.23
C LEU A 385 -14.58 1.52 1.59
N GLN A 386 -14.61 0.20 1.76
CA GLN A 386 -14.13 -0.45 2.99
C GLN A 386 -12.63 -0.21 3.23
N ILE A 387 -11.80 -0.30 2.20
CA ILE A 387 -10.36 -0.02 2.29
C ILE A 387 -10.12 1.45 2.64
N LEU A 388 -10.80 2.38 1.94
CA LEU A 388 -10.70 3.82 2.24
C LEU A 388 -11.11 4.14 3.68
N THR A 389 -12.19 3.51 4.17
CA THR A 389 -12.69 3.68 5.54
C THR A 389 -11.66 3.21 6.56
N GLU A 390 -11.01 2.06 6.32
CA GLU A 390 -9.94 1.55 7.19
C GLU A 390 -8.76 2.53 7.24
N ILE A 391 -8.32 3.03 6.09
CA ILE A 391 -7.20 3.97 5.99
C ILE A 391 -7.51 5.28 6.73
N ILE A 392 -8.70 5.84 6.54
CA ILE A 392 -9.11 7.06 7.25
C ILE A 392 -9.25 6.79 8.75
N GLY A 393 -9.80 5.63 9.14
CA GLY A 393 -9.86 5.21 10.54
C GLY A 393 -8.48 5.13 11.20
N MET A 394 -7.47 4.61 10.50
CA MET A 394 -6.08 4.62 10.97
C MET A 394 -5.55 6.04 11.18
N VAL A 395 -5.85 6.97 10.26
CA VAL A 395 -5.44 8.39 10.38
C VAL A 395 -6.13 9.07 11.56
N VAL A 396 -7.43 8.86 11.74
CA VAL A 396 -8.19 9.41 12.89
C VAL A 396 -7.61 8.89 14.21
N SER A 397 -7.37 7.57 14.30
CA SER A 397 -6.76 6.94 15.47
C SER A 397 -5.37 7.49 15.76
N LEU A 398 -4.55 7.70 14.72
CA LEU A 398 -3.21 8.29 14.85
C LEU A 398 -3.27 9.70 15.46
N VAL A 399 -4.17 10.54 14.96
CA VAL A 399 -4.33 11.93 15.43
C VAL A 399 -4.85 11.99 16.86
N HIS A 400 -5.75 11.08 17.27
CA HIS A 400 -6.29 11.06 18.63
C HIS A 400 -5.32 10.49 19.67
N ASN A 401 -4.44 9.57 19.28
CA ASN A 401 -3.50 8.92 20.20
C ASN A 401 -2.24 9.75 20.48
N GLN A 402 -2.04 10.88 19.81
CA GLN A 402 -0.87 11.74 19.99
C GLN A 402 -1.26 13.10 20.58
N VAL A 403 -0.53 13.54 21.62
CA VAL A 403 -0.82 14.80 22.36
C VAL A 403 -0.64 16.04 21.47
N MET A 404 0.21 15.98 20.44
CA MET A 404 0.48 17.06 19.48
C MET A 404 0.84 16.47 18.11
N HIS A 405 -0.13 15.89 17.39
CA HIS A 405 0.14 15.37 16.04
C HIS A 405 0.34 16.51 15.05
N ASN A 406 1.47 16.52 14.33
CA ASN A 406 1.70 17.48 13.25
C ASN A 406 1.12 16.93 11.94
N VAL A 407 0.40 17.76 11.20
CA VAL A 407 -0.09 17.45 9.83
C VAL A 407 1.00 16.86 8.93
N GLY A 408 2.25 17.27 9.10
CA GLY A 408 3.39 16.79 8.31
C GLY A 408 3.75 15.31 8.52
N GLU A 409 3.26 14.67 9.58
CA GLU A 409 3.53 13.25 9.90
C GLU A 409 2.61 12.29 9.13
N SER A 410 1.49 12.78 8.61
CA SER A 410 0.59 12.02 7.74
C SER A 410 0.64 12.60 6.32
N ALA A 411 1.12 11.81 5.36
CA ALA A 411 1.17 12.20 3.95
C ALA A 411 -0.23 12.56 3.41
N LEU A 412 -1.28 11.88 3.87
CA LEU A 412 -2.67 12.20 3.57
C LEU A 412 -3.03 13.62 4.04
N LEU A 413 -2.85 13.91 5.32
CA LEU A 413 -3.19 15.22 5.88
C LEU A 413 -2.30 16.33 5.32
N LYS A 414 -1.02 16.04 5.07
CA LYS A 414 -0.06 16.94 4.44
C LYS A 414 -0.51 17.40 3.06
N ARG A 415 -1.17 16.55 2.28
CA ARG A 415 -1.73 16.94 0.97
C ARG A 415 -2.82 18.00 1.12
N CYS A 416 -3.73 17.84 2.09
CA CYS A 416 -4.73 18.87 2.40
C CYS A 416 -4.08 20.18 2.88
N ALA A 417 -3.02 20.12 3.70
CA ALA A 417 -2.33 21.34 4.16
C ALA A 417 -1.53 22.06 3.06
N SER A 418 -1.03 21.31 2.07
CA SER A 418 -0.11 21.83 1.05
C SER A 418 -0.79 22.20 -0.26
N ASN A 419 -2.00 21.67 -0.53
CA ASN A 419 -2.72 21.88 -1.78
C ASN A 419 -4.16 22.35 -1.51
N PHE A 420 -4.47 23.56 -1.95
CA PHE A 420 -5.77 24.21 -1.78
C PHE A 420 -6.90 23.43 -2.46
N GLU A 421 -6.68 22.91 -3.67
CA GLU A 421 -7.69 22.15 -4.43
C GLU A 421 -8.06 20.84 -3.73
N VAL A 422 -7.06 20.16 -3.14
CA VAL A 422 -7.28 18.91 -2.40
C VAL A 422 -8.10 19.16 -1.14
N LEU A 423 -7.85 20.27 -0.43
CA LEU A 423 -8.66 20.66 0.72
C LEU A 423 -10.08 21.05 0.31
N GLU A 424 -10.23 21.80 -0.79
CA GLU A 424 -11.54 22.16 -1.34
C GLU A 424 -12.34 20.90 -1.72
N GLU A 425 -11.72 19.96 -2.43
CA GLU A 425 -12.33 18.70 -2.82
C GLU A 425 -12.74 17.85 -1.60
N ALA A 426 -11.89 17.78 -0.56
CA ALA A 426 -12.20 17.05 0.67
C ALA A 426 -13.41 17.66 1.40
N VAL A 427 -13.50 18.98 1.48
CA VAL A 427 -14.66 19.69 2.04
C VAL A 427 -15.90 19.47 1.19
N GLN A 428 -15.82 19.53 -0.14
CA GLN A 428 -16.95 19.26 -1.01
C GLN A 428 -17.47 17.82 -0.90
N TYR A 429 -16.59 16.82 -0.84
CA TYR A 429 -17.01 15.43 -0.64
C TYR A 429 -17.62 15.18 0.74
N SER A 430 -17.15 15.88 1.76
CA SER A 430 -17.76 15.82 3.08
C SER A 430 -19.18 16.39 3.14
N MET A 431 -19.57 17.24 2.16
CA MET A 431 -20.92 17.80 2.01
C MET A 431 -21.76 17.07 0.95
N ALA A 432 -21.22 16.07 0.26
CA ALA A 432 -21.90 15.45 -0.89
C ALA A 432 -23.08 14.52 -0.53
N GLY A 433 -23.35 14.28 0.75
CA GLY A 433 -24.28 13.27 1.24
C GLY A 433 -23.77 11.83 1.12
N GLY A 434 -24.58 10.87 1.60
CA GLY A 434 -24.37 9.43 1.42
C GLY A 434 -23.02 8.90 1.94
N GLU A 435 -22.44 7.93 1.22
CA GLU A 435 -21.16 7.30 1.58
C GLU A 435 -19.96 8.26 1.48
N LYS A 436 -20.03 9.27 0.60
CA LYS A 436 -18.98 10.30 0.51
C LYS A 436 -18.84 11.07 1.81
N SER A 437 -19.96 11.55 2.37
CA SER A 437 -19.92 12.30 3.63
C SER A 437 -19.49 11.44 4.80
N LYS A 438 -19.96 10.18 4.88
CA LYS A 438 -19.54 9.22 5.91
C LYS A 438 -18.03 8.98 5.92
N LEU A 439 -17.39 9.00 4.75
CA LEU A 439 -15.95 8.83 4.61
C LEU A 439 -15.17 10.13 4.90
N PHE A 440 -15.62 11.25 4.32
CA PHE A 440 -14.86 12.50 4.32
C PHE A 440 -15.06 13.35 5.57
N ILE A 441 -16.17 13.25 6.30
CA ILE A 441 -16.33 13.96 7.59
C ILE A 441 -15.25 13.51 8.60
N PRO A 442 -15.02 12.20 8.84
CA PRO A 442 -13.90 11.75 9.69
C PRO A 442 -12.53 12.19 9.18
N TYR A 443 -12.33 12.24 7.86
CA TYR A 443 -11.08 12.68 7.26
C TYR A 443 -10.81 14.17 7.52
N VAL A 444 -11.82 15.02 7.29
CA VAL A 444 -11.76 16.47 7.57
C VAL A 444 -11.61 16.71 9.08
N HIS A 445 -12.29 15.93 9.92
CA HIS A 445 -12.12 15.95 11.38
C HIS A 445 -10.66 15.71 11.81
N ALA A 446 -10.03 14.65 11.28
CA ALA A 446 -8.62 14.36 11.55
C ALA A 446 -7.70 15.50 11.10
N PHE A 447 -7.98 16.10 9.94
CA PHE A 447 -7.25 17.26 9.44
C PHE A 447 -7.38 18.48 10.35
N CYS A 448 -8.59 18.81 10.82
CA CYS A 448 -8.84 19.92 11.73
C CYS A 448 -8.06 19.77 13.04
N ILE A 449 -8.10 18.59 13.66
CA ILE A 449 -7.34 18.33 14.90
C ILE A 449 -5.83 18.47 14.67
N ALA A 450 -5.29 17.88 13.60
CA ALA A 450 -3.86 17.93 13.33
C ALA A 450 -3.34 19.31 12.90
N SER A 451 -4.16 20.10 12.19
CA SER A 451 -3.78 21.40 11.63
C SER A 451 -3.98 22.58 12.60
N GLY A 452 -4.78 22.37 13.64
CA GLY A 452 -5.00 23.32 14.71
C GLY A 452 -6.07 24.39 14.39
N PRO A 453 -6.27 25.35 15.31
CA PRO A 453 -7.42 26.25 15.29
C PRO A 453 -7.51 27.11 14.03
N VAL A 454 -6.40 27.70 13.58
CA VAL A 454 -6.39 28.61 12.42
C VAL A 454 -6.94 27.93 11.16
N ARG A 455 -6.42 26.74 10.83
CA ARG A 455 -6.87 25.97 9.66
C ARG A 455 -8.27 25.40 9.85
N THR A 456 -8.66 25.08 11.09
CA THR A 456 -10.01 24.60 11.38
C THR A 456 -11.05 25.70 11.13
N THR A 457 -10.79 26.94 11.54
CA THR A 457 -11.69 28.08 11.22
C THR A 457 -11.81 28.34 9.72
N GLU A 458 -10.74 28.10 8.95
CA GLU A 458 -10.78 28.19 7.49
C GLU A 458 -11.68 27.10 6.89
N VAL A 459 -11.56 25.85 7.36
CA VAL A 459 -12.43 24.73 6.93
C VAL A 459 -13.89 25.05 7.20
N ILE A 460 -14.23 25.52 8.40
CA ILE A 460 -15.60 25.91 8.75
C ILE A 460 -16.11 27.04 7.84
N ALA A 461 -15.26 28.04 7.54
CA ALA A 461 -15.62 29.09 6.61
C ALA A 461 -15.89 28.55 5.19
N ARG A 462 -15.13 27.55 4.71
CA ARG A 462 -15.41 26.88 3.42
C ARG A 462 -16.78 26.22 3.40
N TYR A 463 -17.17 25.49 4.45
CA TYR A 463 -18.52 24.91 4.55
C TYR A 463 -19.60 26.00 4.48
N ILE A 464 -19.47 27.08 5.27
CA ILE A 464 -20.46 28.16 5.30
C ILE A 464 -20.57 28.87 3.94
N ILE A 465 -19.46 29.02 3.22
CA ILE A 465 -19.44 29.67 1.91
C ILE A 465 -20.02 28.77 0.83
N GLU A 466 -19.68 27.48 0.81
CA GLU A 466 -19.94 26.59 -0.32
C GLU A 466 -21.24 25.76 -0.19
N ALA A 467 -21.77 25.61 1.03
CA ALA A 467 -22.97 24.81 1.26
C ALA A 467 -24.16 25.31 0.43
N LYS A 468 -24.80 24.38 -0.28
CA LYS A 468 -25.85 24.65 -1.26
C LYS A 468 -27.26 24.57 -0.72
N ASP A 469 -27.44 23.88 0.38
CA ASP A 469 -28.73 23.57 0.99
C ASP A 469 -28.50 23.22 2.46
N ASP A 470 -29.61 23.05 3.18
CA ASP A 470 -29.60 22.74 4.60
C ASP A 470 -29.00 21.34 4.89
N GLU A 471 -29.07 20.39 3.95
CA GLU A 471 -28.46 19.05 4.12
C GLU A 471 -26.93 19.14 4.16
N GLN A 472 -26.34 20.01 3.33
CA GLN A 472 -24.91 20.29 3.36
C GLN A 472 -24.48 21.01 4.66
N LEU A 473 -25.33 21.90 5.19
CA LEU A 473 -25.09 22.52 6.49
C LEU A 473 -25.19 21.52 7.65
N ILE A 474 -26.04 20.50 7.55
CA ILE A 474 -26.09 19.41 8.55
C ILE A 474 -24.74 18.66 8.59
N CYS A 475 -24.05 18.53 7.45
CA CYS A 475 -22.70 17.93 7.42
C CYS A 475 -21.67 18.79 8.19
N LEU A 476 -21.77 20.13 8.14
CA LEU A 476 -20.98 21.01 9.01
C LEU A 476 -21.31 20.78 10.49
N ILE A 477 -22.59 20.67 10.85
CA ILE A 477 -23.00 20.38 12.22
C ILE A 477 -22.43 19.03 12.70
N ALA A 478 -22.43 18.00 11.85
CA ALA A 478 -21.84 16.71 12.17
C ALA A 478 -20.33 16.82 12.45
N LEU A 479 -19.58 17.56 11.63
CA LEU A 479 -18.17 17.85 11.85
C LEU A 479 -17.92 18.63 13.15
N LEU A 480 -18.70 19.69 13.41
CA LEU A 480 -18.55 20.50 14.63
C LEU A 480 -18.88 19.69 15.88
N THR A 481 -19.88 18.81 15.81
CA THR A 481 -20.23 17.89 16.90
C THR A 481 -19.10 16.90 17.19
N SER A 482 -18.34 16.45 16.18
CA SER A 482 -17.17 15.59 16.44
C SER A 482 -15.98 16.37 17.01
N LEU A 483 -15.84 17.66 16.66
CA LEU A 483 -14.71 18.50 17.10
C LEU A 483 -14.88 19.09 18.50
N ILE A 484 -16.12 19.30 18.97
CA ILE A 484 -16.41 20.04 20.20
C ILE A 484 -15.67 19.52 21.45
N ILE A 485 -15.48 18.21 21.56
CA ILE A 485 -14.80 17.57 22.70
C ILE A 485 -13.31 17.95 22.74
N PHE A 486 -12.71 18.19 21.57
CA PHE A 486 -11.29 18.49 21.42
C PHE A 486 -11.02 20.00 21.34
N ALA A 487 -11.96 20.76 20.78
CA ALA A 487 -11.78 22.19 20.51
C ALA A 487 -13.12 22.94 20.68
N PRO A 488 -13.54 23.21 21.93
CA PRO A 488 -14.90 23.66 22.26
C PRO A 488 -15.25 25.07 21.76
N ASN A 489 -14.25 25.93 21.56
CA ASN A 489 -14.47 27.32 21.13
C ASN A 489 -14.34 27.51 19.61
N THR A 490 -14.09 26.42 18.86
CA THR A 490 -13.75 26.50 17.43
C THR A 490 -14.85 27.17 16.60
N SER A 491 -16.12 26.93 16.94
CA SER A 491 -17.25 27.52 16.22
C SER A 491 -17.31 29.03 16.41
N GLU A 492 -17.19 29.51 17.66
CA GLU A 492 -17.09 30.94 17.98
C GLU A 492 -15.87 31.56 17.29
N ASP A 493 -14.70 30.92 17.37
CA ASP A 493 -13.48 31.36 16.69
C ASP A 493 -13.66 31.44 15.17
N ALA A 494 -14.41 30.51 14.57
CA ALA A 494 -14.71 30.52 13.14
C ALA A 494 -15.60 31.69 12.75
N ILE A 495 -16.56 32.08 13.60
CA ILE A 495 -17.41 33.25 13.39
C ILE A 495 -16.58 34.54 13.49
N ILE A 496 -15.72 34.67 14.50
CA ILE A 496 -14.84 35.84 14.67
C ILE A 496 -13.93 36.00 13.44
N ASN A 497 -13.34 34.91 12.96
CA ASN A 497 -12.40 34.94 11.84
C ASN A 497 -13.06 34.81 10.46
N PHE A 498 -14.39 34.72 10.38
CA PHE A 498 -15.10 34.37 9.15
C PHE A 498 -14.78 35.32 7.98
N PHE A 499 -14.82 36.64 8.21
CA PHE A 499 -14.57 37.63 7.16
C PHE A 499 -13.12 37.66 6.69
N ALA A 500 -12.17 37.44 7.59
CA ALA A 500 -10.76 37.31 7.25
C ALA A 500 -10.52 36.06 6.38
N ASN A 501 -11.07 34.91 6.80
CA ASN A 501 -10.99 33.66 6.05
C ASN A 501 -11.68 33.77 4.69
N ARG A 502 -12.90 34.33 4.63
CA ARG A 502 -13.61 34.58 3.37
C ARG A 502 -12.78 35.42 2.40
N THR A 503 -12.14 36.48 2.89
CA THR A 503 -11.29 37.34 2.06
C THR A 503 -10.08 36.57 1.51
N THR A 504 -9.41 35.78 2.34
CA THR A 504 -8.28 34.93 1.95
C THR A 504 -8.69 33.89 0.91
N LEU A 505 -9.78 33.17 1.15
CA LEU A 505 -10.31 32.14 0.24
C LEU A 505 -10.68 32.72 -1.13
N MET A 506 -11.32 33.89 -1.16
CA MET A 506 -11.64 34.59 -2.41
C MET A 506 -10.39 35.01 -3.20
N LEU A 507 -9.32 35.43 -2.50
CA LEU A 507 -8.04 35.77 -3.13
C LEU A 507 -7.29 34.52 -3.64
N GLU A 508 -7.38 33.41 -2.94
CA GLU A 508 -6.78 32.14 -3.35
C GLU A 508 -7.49 31.55 -4.57
N LYS A 509 -8.82 31.47 -4.56
CA LYS A 509 -9.62 31.09 -5.76
C LYS A 509 -9.24 31.97 -6.95
N LYS A 510 -9.02 33.27 -6.73
CA LYS A 510 -8.54 34.19 -7.77
C LYS A 510 -7.19 33.81 -8.36
N ARG A 511 -6.22 33.47 -7.52
CA ARG A 511 -4.89 33.06 -7.98
C ARG A 511 -4.95 31.75 -8.76
N GLU A 512 -5.79 30.82 -8.35
CA GLU A 512 -5.89 29.51 -9.00
C GLU A 512 -6.59 29.55 -10.35
N SER A 513 -7.73 30.23 -10.48
CA SER A 513 -8.34 30.34 -11.81
C SER A 513 -7.39 31.09 -12.76
N ALA A 514 -6.69 32.12 -12.29
CA ALA A 514 -5.67 32.79 -13.10
C ALA A 514 -4.53 31.85 -13.56
N LYS A 515 -4.09 30.91 -12.71
CA LYS A 515 -3.10 29.87 -13.09
C LYS A 515 -3.66 28.88 -14.11
N LYS A 516 -4.90 28.40 -13.93
CA LYS A 516 -5.58 27.49 -14.88
C LYS A 516 -5.77 28.15 -16.26
N PHE A 517 -6.10 29.44 -16.30
CA PHE A 517 -6.20 30.21 -17.54
C PHE A 517 -4.84 30.47 -18.21
N ALA A 518 -3.75 30.62 -17.47
CA ALA A 518 -2.42 30.75 -18.08
C ALA A 518 -1.97 29.46 -18.81
N GLN A 519 -2.58 28.31 -18.49
CA GLN A 519 -2.32 27.03 -19.15
C GLN A 519 -3.29 26.75 -20.31
N ILE A 520 -4.43 27.46 -20.40
CA ILE A 520 -5.47 27.25 -21.42
C ILE A 520 -5.71 28.59 -22.13
N ASN A 521 -5.12 28.76 -23.32
CA ASN A 521 -5.32 29.95 -24.16
C ASN A 521 -6.76 30.02 -24.70
N SER A 522 -7.72 30.49 -23.90
CA SER A 522 -9.00 31.07 -24.39
C SER A 522 -9.86 31.72 -23.31
N LEU A 523 -10.24 32.99 -23.57
CA LEU A 523 -11.42 33.76 -23.13
C LEU A 523 -11.62 34.20 -21.65
N SER A 524 -11.81 35.52 -21.54
CA SER A 524 -12.21 36.43 -20.44
C SER A 524 -12.26 35.95 -18.97
N SER A 525 -11.26 36.37 -18.21
CA SER A 525 -11.17 36.28 -16.74
C SER A 525 -12.23 37.07 -15.96
N ALA A 526 -13.03 37.92 -16.61
CA ALA A 526 -13.88 38.88 -15.90
C ALA A 526 -15.28 38.37 -15.52
N ALA A 527 -15.71 37.20 -16.03
CA ALA A 527 -17.07 36.68 -15.81
C ALA A 527 -17.18 35.85 -14.51
N PHE A 528 -16.38 34.78 -14.36
CA PHE A 528 -16.44 33.88 -13.19
C PHE A 528 -16.22 34.58 -11.84
N PHE A 529 -15.29 35.54 -11.75
CA PHE A 529 -15.00 36.24 -10.48
C PHE A 529 -16.03 37.26 -10.05
N LYS A 530 -16.89 37.71 -10.98
CA LYS A 530 -17.95 38.62 -10.63
C LYS A 530 -19.04 37.86 -9.86
N ASP A 531 -19.34 36.62 -10.24
CA ASP A 531 -20.43 35.85 -9.66
C ASP A 531 -20.18 35.49 -8.18
N ASP A 532 -18.97 35.03 -7.81
CA ASP A 532 -18.66 34.69 -6.41
C ASP A 532 -18.65 35.91 -5.47
N PHE A 533 -18.34 37.11 -5.99
CA PHE A 533 -18.38 38.33 -5.18
C PHE A 533 -19.83 38.75 -4.84
N TYR A 534 -20.76 38.46 -5.74
CA TYR A 534 -22.20 38.70 -5.57
C TYR A 534 -22.94 37.55 -4.88
N ASP A 535 -22.24 36.46 -4.56
CA ASP A 535 -22.86 35.35 -3.87
C ASP A 535 -23.32 35.76 -2.46
N ILE A 536 -24.63 35.65 -2.24
CA ILE A 536 -25.32 35.95 -0.99
C ILE A 536 -25.56 34.70 -0.15
N LYS A 537 -25.24 33.51 -0.67
CA LYS A 537 -25.61 32.23 -0.04
C LYS A 537 -25.02 32.05 1.34
N TRP A 538 -23.77 32.45 1.52
CA TRP A 538 -23.10 32.44 2.81
C TRP A 538 -23.84 33.27 3.88
N LEU A 539 -24.57 34.34 3.51
CA LEU A 539 -25.41 35.11 4.44
C LEU A 539 -26.61 34.28 4.92
N TYR A 540 -27.25 33.56 4.00
CA TYR A 540 -28.34 32.66 4.35
C TYR A 540 -27.84 31.49 5.20
N ASN A 541 -26.68 30.94 4.90
CA ASN A 541 -26.08 29.86 5.69
C ASN A 541 -25.78 30.32 7.12
N LEU A 542 -25.17 31.50 7.32
CA LEU A 542 -24.99 32.09 8.65
C LEU A 542 -26.31 32.32 9.38
N ARG A 543 -27.34 32.77 8.65
CA ARG A 543 -28.67 32.99 9.21
C ARG A 543 -29.27 31.67 9.70
N THR A 544 -29.25 30.64 8.87
CA THR A 544 -29.75 29.30 9.20
C THR A 544 -29.06 28.75 10.43
N LEU A 545 -27.72 28.82 10.50
CA LEU A 545 -26.95 28.36 11.67
C LEU A 545 -27.35 29.10 12.95
N ASN A 546 -27.50 30.43 12.89
CA ASN A 546 -27.95 31.23 14.04
C ASN A 546 -29.39 30.91 14.45
N GLU A 547 -30.30 30.68 13.51
CA GLU A 547 -31.68 30.30 13.80
C GLU A 547 -31.77 28.91 14.41
N TRP A 548 -31.01 27.94 13.89
CA TRP A 548 -30.90 26.61 14.48
C TRP A 548 -30.36 26.66 15.90
N GLU A 549 -29.32 27.46 16.17
CA GLU A 549 -28.82 27.62 17.54
C GLU A 549 -29.88 28.24 18.46
N LYS A 550 -30.67 29.21 18.00
CA LYS A 550 -31.72 29.85 18.82
C LYS A 550 -32.91 28.95 19.09
N MET A 551 -33.29 28.11 18.13
CA MET A 551 -34.45 27.22 18.21
C MET A 551 -34.13 25.89 18.89
N ALA A 552 -32.86 25.50 18.94
CA ALA A 552 -32.43 24.26 19.58
C ALA A 552 -32.64 24.27 21.09
N ASP A 553 -33.15 23.17 21.63
CA ASP A 553 -33.26 22.93 23.07
C ASP A 553 -31.86 22.90 23.73
N ASP A 554 -31.81 23.21 25.03
CA ASP A 554 -30.55 23.26 25.78
C ASP A 554 -29.78 21.91 25.78
N GLU A 555 -30.49 20.80 25.62
CA GLU A 555 -29.91 19.45 25.53
C GLU A 555 -29.41 19.09 24.12
N HIS A 556 -29.77 19.87 23.09
CA HIS A 556 -29.41 19.56 21.71
C HIS A 556 -27.94 19.87 21.43
N ALA A 557 -27.27 19.01 20.66
CA ALA A 557 -25.83 19.13 20.38
C ALA A 557 -25.44 20.50 19.78
N ILE A 558 -26.30 21.07 18.93
CA ILE A 558 -26.11 22.42 18.34
C ILE A 558 -25.94 23.49 19.41
N LYS A 559 -26.60 23.36 20.57
CA LYS A 559 -26.48 24.35 21.63
C LYS A 559 -25.11 24.33 22.31
N SER A 560 -24.47 23.17 22.29
CA SER A 560 -23.09 23.01 22.75
C SER A 560 -22.06 23.55 21.75
N ILE A 561 -22.38 23.59 20.44
CA ILE A 561 -21.48 24.08 19.38
C ILE A 561 -21.13 25.55 19.56
N ARG A 562 -22.06 26.38 20.07
CA ARG A 562 -21.88 27.78 20.46
C ARG A 562 -21.26 28.67 19.37
N PHE A 563 -22.05 29.08 18.38
CA PHE A 563 -21.56 30.05 17.38
C PHE A 563 -21.47 31.47 17.95
N GLU A 564 -22.29 31.79 18.96
CA GLU A 564 -22.22 33.05 19.73
C GLU A 564 -22.30 34.32 18.85
N MET A 565 -23.01 34.26 17.71
CA MET A 565 -23.07 35.37 16.75
C MET A 565 -23.61 36.67 17.38
N SER A 566 -24.54 36.56 18.34
CA SER A 566 -25.10 37.71 19.06
C SER A 566 -24.05 38.44 19.91
N LYS A 567 -23.09 37.71 20.49
CA LYS A 567 -21.99 38.28 21.29
C LYS A 567 -21.07 39.13 20.40
N HIS A 568 -20.87 38.71 19.16
CA HIS A 568 -20.02 39.36 18.17
C HIS A 568 -20.78 40.24 17.17
N TYR A 569 -22.05 40.57 17.46
CA TYR A 569 -22.93 41.30 16.54
C TYR A 569 -22.30 42.59 16.02
N GLY A 570 -21.67 43.39 16.88
CA GLY A 570 -21.08 44.67 16.50
C GLY A 570 -20.05 44.54 15.39
N GLU A 571 -19.19 43.53 15.47
CA GLU A 571 -18.18 43.23 14.46
C GLU A 571 -18.80 42.63 13.19
N LEU A 572 -19.63 41.60 13.35
CA LEU A 572 -20.28 40.91 12.23
C LEU A 572 -21.16 41.86 11.41
N ALA A 573 -22.06 42.61 12.05
CA ALA A 573 -22.97 43.53 11.36
C ALA A 573 -22.20 44.64 10.63
N THR A 574 -21.11 45.13 11.23
CA THR A 574 -20.26 46.14 10.60
C THR A 574 -19.62 45.63 9.31
N GLU A 575 -19.12 44.39 9.32
CA GLU A 575 -18.48 43.76 8.17
C GLU A 575 -19.48 43.34 7.09
N ILE A 576 -20.65 42.80 7.49
CA ILE A 576 -21.76 42.50 6.58
C ILE A 576 -22.21 43.77 5.85
N LEU A 577 -22.45 44.86 6.58
CA LEU A 577 -22.89 46.14 5.99
C LEU A 577 -21.81 46.75 5.11
N ARG A 578 -20.53 46.64 5.49
CA ARG A 578 -19.40 47.08 4.65
C ARG A 578 -19.40 46.34 3.31
N TRP A 579 -19.45 45.00 3.35
CA TRP A 579 -19.51 44.17 2.14
C TRP A 579 -20.73 44.50 1.28
N ALA A 580 -21.90 44.68 1.90
CA ALA A 580 -23.13 45.03 1.19
C ALA A 580 -22.99 46.36 0.45
N LEU A 581 -22.43 47.38 1.10
CA LEU A 581 -22.17 48.69 0.48
C LEU A 581 -21.18 48.57 -0.68
N ASP A 582 -20.14 47.75 -0.57
CA ASP A 582 -19.17 47.50 -1.64
C ASP A 582 -19.82 46.80 -2.85
N VAL A 583 -20.65 45.77 -2.59
CA VAL A 583 -21.43 45.05 -3.62
C VAL A 583 -22.38 46.00 -4.34
N LEU A 584 -23.22 46.70 -3.60
CA LEU A 584 -24.22 47.61 -4.14
C LEU A 584 -23.55 48.74 -4.92
N SER A 585 -22.46 49.31 -4.40
CA SER A 585 -21.63 50.32 -5.10
C SER A 585 -21.08 49.79 -6.42
N SER A 586 -20.62 48.54 -6.44
CA SER A 586 -20.15 47.91 -7.67
C SER A 586 -21.27 47.66 -8.67
N LEU A 587 -22.47 47.28 -8.23
CA LEU A 587 -23.64 47.05 -9.10
C LEU A 587 -24.09 48.36 -9.74
N LYS A 588 -24.16 49.45 -8.97
CA LYS A 588 -24.49 50.81 -9.47
C LYS A 588 -23.59 51.29 -10.59
N ARG A 589 -22.29 50.94 -10.57
CA ARG A 589 -21.36 51.29 -11.66
C ARG A 589 -21.62 50.50 -12.95
N LYS A 590 -22.27 49.33 -12.85
CA LYS A 590 -22.55 48.41 -13.96
C LYS A 590 -23.96 48.57 -14.53
N GLU A 591 -24.81 49.34 -13.86
CA GLU A 591 -26.22 49.52 -14.17
C GLU A 591 -26.42 50.30 -15.47
N LYS A 592 -26.35 49.59 -16.61
CA LYS A 592 -26.88 50.01 -17.90
C LYS A 592 -28.08 49.11 -18.23
N THR A 593 -29.21 49.36 -17.54
CA THR A 593 -30.54 48.79 -17.84
C THR A 593 -30.60 47.26 -17.98
N ASP A 594 -30.05 46.52 -17.00
CA ASP A 594 -30.12 45.06 -16.97
C ASP A 594 -31.00 44.62 -15.78
N GLU A 595 -32.13 43.96 -16.06
CA GLU A 595 -33.06 43.46 -15.05
C GLU A 595 -32.39 42.47 -14.08
N SER A 596 -31.35 41.77 -14.52
CA SER A 596 -30.58 40.86 -13.66
C SER A 596 -29.84 41.59 -12.54
N ILE A 597 -29.35 42.81 -12.80
CA ILE A 597 -28.65 43.64 -11.80
C ILE A 597 -29.62 44.09 -10.71
N LYS A 598 -30.87 44.40 -11.08
CA LYS A 598 -31.93 44.76 -10.14
C LYS A 598 -32.26 43.61 -9.19
N ALA A 599 -32.42 42.39 -9.74
CA ALA A 599 -32.67 41.20 -8.94
C ALA A 599 -31.54 40.92 -7.93
N VAL A 600 -30.27 40.95 -8.38
CA VAL A 600 -29.11 40.72 -7.51
C VAL A 600 -29.02 41.78 -6.40
N ARG A 601 -29.30 43.05 -6.71
CA ARG A 601 -29.35 44.14 -5.74
C ARG A 601 -30.39 43.87 -4.64
N ASP A 602 -31.62 43.57 -5.04
CA ASP A 602 -32.74 43.39 -4.10
C ASP A 602 -32.50 42.15 -3.23
N SER A 603 -32.02 41.05 -3.81
CA SER A 603 -31.64 39.85 -3.05
C SER A 603 -30.48 40.10 -2.08
N THR A 604 -29.48 40.91 -2.46
CA THR A 604 -28.37 41.30 -1.57
C THR A 604 -28.88 42.08 -0.36
N ALA A 605 -29.70 43.12 -0.59
CA ALA A 605 -30.25 43.93 0.48
C ALA A 605 -31.12 43.09 1.43
N GLN A 606 -31.96 42.21 0.87
CA GLN A 606 -32.82 41.32 1.64
C GLN A 606 -32.01 40.33 2.48
N ALA A 607 -30.98 39.69 1.91
CA ALA A 607 -30.13 38.73 2.64
C ALA A 607 -29.41 39.39 3.83
N VAL A 608 -28.85 40.59 3.61
CA VAL A 608 -28.15 41.36 4.65
C VAL A 608 -29.08 41.74 5.79
N LEU A 609 -30.24 42.32 5.47
CA LEU A 609 -31.23 42.72 6.47
C LEU A 609 -31.74 41.50 7.25
N SER A 610 -32.01 40.41 6.54
CA SER A 610 -32.51 39.16 7.10
C SER A 610 -31.52 38.52 8.08
N LEU A 611 -30.22 38.51 7.77
CA LEU A 611 -29.19 38.01 8.68
C LEU A 611 -29.07 38.92 9.91
N CYS A 612 -28.98 40.24 9.70
CA CYS A 612 -28.83 41.20 10.80
C CYS A 612 -30.03 41.16 11.76
N SER A 613 -31.25 41.01 11.24
CA SER A 613 -32.45 40.85 12.08
C SER A 613 -32.46 39.51 12.83
N SER A 614 -31.97 38.45 12.18
CA SER A 614 -31.93 37.11 12.76
C SER A 614 -30.93 37.04 13.92
N ILE A 615 -29.73 37.60 13.80
CA ILE A 615 -28.74 37.64 14.89
C ILE A 615 -29.28 38.50 16.03
N GLY A 616 -29.69 39.73 15.73
CA GLY A 616 -30.16 40.71 16.72
C GLY A 616 -29.03 41.26 17.60
N PRO A 617 -29.08 42.55 17.97
CA PRO A 617 -28.05 43.13 18.82
C PRO A 617 -28.16 42.62 20.27
N PRO A 618 -27.03 42.50 21.00
CA PRO A 618 -27.06 42.33 22.45
C PRO A 618 -27.65 43.58 23.12
N SER A 619 -28.05 43.44 24.39
CA SER A 619 -28.62 44.54 25.18
C SER A 619 -27.68 45.75 25.30
N VAL A 620 -26.37 45.53 25.25
CA VAL A 620 -25.34 46.58 25.24
C VAL A 620 -24.28 46.25 24.19
N LEU A 621 -24.02 47.20 23.29
CA LEU A 621 -22.94 47.13 22.30
C LEU A 621 -21.70 47.88 22.81
N GLU A 622 -20.51 47.41 22.42
CA GLU A 622 -19.28 48.15 22.71
C GLU A 622 -19.32 49.55 22.08
N PRO A 623 -18.86 50.62 22.78
CA PRO A 623 -19.02 52.01 22.34
C PRO A 623 -18.49 52.32 20.92
N LYS A 624 -17.55 51.53 20.41
CA LYS A 624 -16.95 51.72 19.08
C LYS A 624 -17.87 51.35 17.91
N TYR A 625 -18.89 50.50 18.12
CA TYR A 625 -19.75 49.99 17.06
C TYR A 625 -21.01 50.83 16.76
N PRO A 626 -21.75 51.38 17.74
CA PRO A 626 -23.01 52.10 17.49
C PRO A 626 -22.90 53.18 16.42
N TYR A 627 -21.91 54.07 16.53
CA TYR A 627 -21.70 55.14 15.53
C TYR A 627 -21.43 54.59 14.13
N LYS A 628 -20.55 53.58 14.03
CA LYS A 628 -20.16 52.97 12.75
C LYS A 628 -21.35 52.27 12.08
N LEU A 629 -22.11 51.48 12.84
CA LEU A 629 -23.31 50.81 12.36
C LEU A 629 -24.37 51.81 11.91
N SER A 630 -24.63 52.87 12.69
CA SER A 630 -25.57 53.93 12.30
C SER A 630 -25.14 54.61 10.98
N ALA A 631 -23.86 54.91 10.81
CA ALA A 631 -23.34 55.52 9.58
C ALA A 631 -23.45 54.59 8.37
N GLN A 632 -23.12 53.31 8.53
CA GLN A 632 -23.24 52.31 7.46
C GLN A 632 -24.70 52.03 7.08
N PHE A 633 -25.58 51.94 8.07
CA PHE A 633 -27.01 51.73 7.84
C PHE A 633 -27.66 52.94 7.16
N ALA A 634 -27.31 54.16 7.58
CA ALA A 634 -27.73 55.39 6.89
C ALA A 634 -27.23 55.41 5.43
N SER A 635 -25.98 54.99 5.20
CA SER A 635 -25.42 54.88 3.85
C SER A 635 -26.18 53.86 2.99
N LEU A 636 -26.57 52.72 3.57
CA LEU A 636 -27.36 51.70 2.91
C LEU A 636 -28.75 52.24 2.53
N ILE A 637 -29.44 52.92 3.45
CA ILE A 637 -30.74 53.55 3.19
C ILE A 637 -30.62 54.58 2.06
N ILE A 638 -29.64 55.48 2.12
CA ILE A 638 -29.41 56.48 1.07
C ILE A 638 -29.20 55.80 -0.28
N PHE A 639 -28.44 54.71 -0.30
CA PHE A 639 -28.16 53.95 -1.53
C PHE A 639 -29.43 53.33 -2.12
N LEU A 640 -30.25 52.69 -1.29
CA LEU A 640 -31.51 52.08 -1.70
C LEU A 640 -32.54 53.14 -2.16
N LEU A 641 -32.60 54.29 -1.48
CA LEU A 641 -33.48 55.41 -1.86
C LEU A 641 -33.08 56.06 -3.19
N ASP A 642 -31.78 56.18 -3.50
CA ASP A 642 -31.32 56.69 -4.80
C ASP A 642 -31.80 55.78 -5.95
N TYR A 643 -31.84 54.45 -5.76
CA TYR A 643 -32.42 53.55 -6.76
C TYR A 643 -33.92 53.76 -6.95
N VAL A 644 -34.68 53.80 -5.87
CA VAL A 644 -36.13 54.05 -5.93
C VAL A 644 -36.42 55.38 -6.62
N GLY A 645 -35.66 56.43 -6.29
CA GLY A 645 -35.77 57.75 -6.91
C GLY A 645 -35.44 57.76 -8.41
N ARG A 646 -34.56 56.88 -8.90
CA ARG A 646 -34.25 56.72 -10.32
C ARG A 646 -35.35 55.95 -11.05
N GLU A 647 -35.87 54.86 -10.48
CA GLU A 647 -37.00 54.09 -11.07
C GLU A 647 -38.25 54.98 -11.27
N MET A 648 -38.53 55.89 -10.33
CA MET A 648 -39.63 56.87 -10.47
C MET A 648 -39.38 57.96 -11.53
N ARG A 649 -38.12 58.20 -11.95
CA ARG A 649 -37.77 59.16 -13.01
C ARG A 649 -37.81 58.57 -14.41
N PHE A 650 -37.68 57.25 -14.56
CA PHE A 650 -37.78 56.55 -15.85
C PHE A 650 -39.22 56.12 -16.22
N THR A 651 -40.16 56.24 -15.28
CA THR A 651 -41.60 55.93 -15.45
C THR A 651 -42.47 57.17 -15.71
N LYS A 652 -41.85 58.35 -15.82
CA LYS A 652 -42.44 59.59 -16.35
C LYS A 652 -41.80 59.92 -17.69
#